data_AF-A0A940THE7-F1
#
_entry.id   AF-A0A940THE7-F1
#
_cell.length_a   1.000
_cell.length_b   1.000
_cell.length_c   1.000
_cell.angle_alpha   90.00
_cell.angle_beta   90.00
_cell.angle_gamma   90.00
#
_symmetry.space_group_name_H-M   'P 1'
#
loop_
_entity.id
_entity.type
_entity.pdbx_description
1 polymer ?
#
loop_
_entity_poly.entity_id
_entity_poly.type
_entity_poly.pdbx_seq_one_letter_code
_entity_poly.pdbx_strand_id
1 'polypeptide(L)'
;GEWKGMGLGVHIRNKGYSQKMLHAIRYFDEDRKNNIVSTEELFDTAEMLPELYESREKSTAYFFTPLFFEDECFGYASVSYGDALRSYDDTYRRWIGSVSRGLEFLRREINMQQLQEQLDRLKSSKFSVSDRAYENLNPEEKSQYHLVSKILDENLLDYYFQPIVSAVDGSVYAYEALMRSRTDSKVPPLNIIKYAAMQDRLSDVERATFLNVLEFIDGHLSAFGDAMVFINSIPGVGLGEARLSELDTPLASHADKVVIELTEEAELKDSELDNLKNYFDKLGINIAVDDYGTGYSNVSNLLRYMPDFVKIDRSLLSDINEYTQKQHFVREIIDFCHDNGIKALAEGVETDEELHTVIKLGADLIQGYYTAKPSASVVRQIDEKCRARIKQFHQERIDGNSKRVHVAGKTNRISLSTLAKDGCTDIIIGSDDMVYKDISIIGTPQMKTDIHLLIQPEYRGTITLEDVYFTNVKNRPGIDIGENASVSLVLVGFNTLYRCGIQVPDSSKLVIEGDGSLLIDLDAAESYAIGNDFKSHNGEIVFNQDGLIRVKSRGKSSICIGSGMGGIIRINKGEYNFDVDTESSVCIGSVFGMVDINITTCRIDGEFASSVGTFIGSMENDASISITKSSVSLYDHGETLAAIGTLRGAMAYLKTRFISLTLNVMADASTALGALNGRSDLDISDTHLKVDASGKNALVFGGYSEDSNIVLANSDISVKIRTTLEKETFAREENIKINNSRTRIIVNGQEVEHTVNNDF
;
A
#
# COMPACT_ATOMS: atom_id res chain seq x y z
N GLY A 1 5.78 -59.67 2.20
CA GLY A 1 6.91 -58.72 2.29
C GLY A 1 6.50 -57.63 3.25
N GLU A 2 7.21 -57.51 4.37
CA GLU A 2 6.97 -56.49 5.38
C GLU A 2 7.38 -55.11 4.83
N TRP A 3 6.45 -54.15 4.84
CA TRP A 3 6.76 -52.74 4.63
C TRP A 3 6.99 -52.10 6.00
N LYS A 4 8.24 -51.77 6.29
CA LYS A 4 8.65 -50.92 7.42
C LYS A 4 8.57 -49.45 7.00
N GLY A 5 7.89 -48.63 7.81
CA GLY A 5 8.12 -47.19 7.92
C GLY A 5 7.06 -46.29 7.27
N MET A 6 6.04 -45.91 8.06
CA MET A 6 5.44 -44.58 8.01
C MET A 6 4.73 -44.33 9.36
N GLY A 7 5.21 -43.33 10.09
CA GLY A 7 4.70 -42.94 11.40
C GLY A 7 3.49 -42.00 11.33
N LEU A 8 2.81 -41.88 12.48
CA LEU A 8 1.83 -40.84 12.84
C LEU A 8 0.57 -40.78 11.95
N GLY A 9 -0.25 -41.83 12.00
CA GLY A 9 -1.64 -41.77 11.55
C GLY A 9 -2.58 -41.67 12.76
N VAL A 10 -3.43 -40.63 12.79
CA VAL A 10 -4.54 -40.50 13.74
C VAL A 10 -5.41 -41.77 13.66
N HIS A 11 -5.49 -42.53 14.76
CA HIS A 11 -6.41 -43.67 14.85
C HIS A 11 -7.79 -43.18 15.29
N ILE A 12 -8.64 -42.86 14.33
CA ILE A 12 -10.06 -42.53 14.56
C ILE A 12 -10.85 -43.84 14.72
N ARG A 13 -11.73 -43.93 15.73
CA ARG A 13 -12.66 -45.05 15.90
C ARG A 13 -13.67 -45.04 14.76
N ASN A 14 -13.42 -45.79 13.69
CA ASN A 14 -14.41 -46.04 12.66
C ASN A 14 -15.47 -47.02 13.20
N LYS A 15 -16.72 -46.57 13.37
CA LYS A 15 -17.86 -47.43 13.77
C LYS A 15 -18.39 -48.30 12.61
N GLY A 16 -17.71 -48.29 11.46
CA GLY A 16 -18.17 -48.96 10.26
C GLY A 16 -19.30 -48.20 9.58
N TYR A 17 -19.66 -48.65 8.37
CA TYR A 17 -20.76 -48.09 7.59
C TYR A 17 -22.11 -48.47 8.19
N SER A 18 -23.09 -47.56 8.17
CA SER A 18 -24.50 -47.92 8.40
C SER A 18 -24.96 -48.89 7.31
N GLN A 19 -25.84 -49.85 7.59
CA GLN A 19 -26.30 -50.82 6.58
C GLN A 19 -26.81 -50.18 5.28
N LYS A 20 -27.35 -48.95 5.37
CA LYS A 20 -27.72 -48.13 4.22
C LYS A 20 -26.96 -46.81 4.22
N MET A 21 -26.57 -46.35 3.04
CA MET A 21 -25.84 -45.11 2.79
C MET A 21 -26.57 -44.22 1.78
N LEU A 22 -26.37 -42.91 1.85
CA LEU A 22 -27.01 -41.94 0.95
C LEU A 22 -26.26 -41.81 -0.38
N HIS A 23 -27.01 -41.85 -1.48
CA HIS A 23 -26.50 -41.71 -2.84
C HIS A 23 -26.41 -40.23 -3.26
N ALA A 24 -25.55 -39.46 -2.58
CA ALA A 24 -25.50 -38.01 -2.73
C ALA A 24 -25.22 -37.54 -4.17
N ILE A 25 -24.18 -38.09 -4.81
CA ILE A 25 -23.74 -37.72 -6.16
C ILE A 25 -23.13 -38.96 -6.85
N ARG A 26 -23.58 -39.25 -8.07
CA ARG A 26 -22.98 -40.23 -8.99
C ARG A 26 -22.77 -39.59 -10.36
N TYR A 27 -21.55 -39.64 -10.88
CA TYR A 27 -21.22 -39.02 -12.17
C TYR A 27 -20.34 -39.94 -13.03
N PHE A 28 -20.81 -40.20 -14.24
CA PHE A 28 -20.14 -40.89 -15.33
C PHE A 28 -19.96 -39.91 -16.49
N ASP A 29 -18.72 -39.77 -16.94
CA ASP A 29 -18.39 -38.80 -18.01
C ASP A 29 -18.95 -39.24 -19.38
N GLU A 30 -19.06 -40.56 -19.60
CA GLU A 30 -19.49 -41.13 -20.88
C GLU A 30 -21.00 -41.39 -20.98
N ASP A 31 -21.72 -41.54 -19.86
CA ASP A 31 -23.13 -41.92 -19.86
C ASP A 31 -23.99 -41.00 -18.97
N ARG A 32 -24.39 -39.86 -19.53
CA ARG A 32 -25.17 -38.82 -18.85
C ARG A 32 -26.49 -39.31 -18.24
N LYS A 33 -27.03 -40.46 -18.69
CA LYS A 33 -28.30 -41.00 -18.17
C LYS A 33 -28.19 -41.59 -16.77
N ASN A 34 -27.00 -41.99 -16.34
CA ASN A 34 -26.76 -42.61 -15.05
C ASN A 34 -26.18 -41.64 -14.01
N ASN A 35 -26.14 -40.35 -14.34
CA ASN A 35 -25.70 -39.31 -13.42
C ASN A 35 -26.84 -38.96 -12.47
N ILE A 36 -26.57 -39.03 -11.17
CA ILE A 36 -27.58 -38.83 -10.11
C ILE A 36 -27.04 -37.80 -9.13
N VAL A 37 -27.90 -36.89 -8.69
CA VAL A 37 -27.70 -36.06 -7.51
C VAL A 37 -28.97 -36.22 -6.69
N SER A 38 -28.89 -36.82 -5.50
CA SER A 38 -30.05 -37.16 -4.69
C SER A 38 -29.77 -37.05 -3.20
N THR A 39 -30.68 -36.44 -2.46
CA THR A 39 -30.60 -36.26 -1.00
C THR A 39 -31.49 -37.22 -0.23
N GLU A 40 -32.18 -38.12 -0.93
CA GLU A 40 -33.18 -39.04 -0.36
C GLU A 40 -32.92 -40.51 -0.71
N GLU A 41 -32.16 -40.78 -1.77
CA GLU A 41 -31.94 -42.13 -2.28
C GLU A 41 -30.89 -42.87 -1.46
N LEU A 42 -31.32 -43.92 -0.74
CA LEU A 42 -30.45 -44.76 0.08
C LEU A 42 -30.13 -46.07 -0.66
N PHE A 43 -28.86 -46.49 -0.65
CA PHE A 43 -28.40 -47.78 -1.18
C PHE A 43 -27.83 -48.65 -0.05
N ASP A 44 -27.82 -49.98 -0.24
CA ASP A 44 -27.21 -50.89 0.73
C ASP A 44 -25.68 -50.76 0.65
N THR A 45 -24.97 -50.71 1.78
CA THR A 45 -23.51 -50.61 1.77
C THR A 45 -22.85 -51.77 1.03
N ALA A 46 -23.49 -52.95 0.98
CA ALA A 46 -23.03 -54.08 0.16
C ALA A 46 -22.98 -53.76 -1.35
N GLU A 47 -23.72 -52.74 -1.78
CA GLU A 47 -23.85 -52.28 -3.17
C GLU A 47 -23.07 -50.99 -3.43
N MET A 48 -22.12 -50.62 -2.58
CA MET A 48 -21.39 -49.34 -2.72
C MET A 48 -20.63 -49.23 -4.05
N LEU A 49 -20.15 -50.34 -4.60
CA LEU A 49 -19.51 -50.44 -5.92
C LEU A 49 -19.73 -51.84 -6.53
N PRO A 50 -20.90 -52.12 -7.12
CA PRO A 50 -21.11 -53.38 -7.84
C PRO A 50 -20.11 -53.55 -8.99
N GLU A 51 -19.58 -52.44 -9.52
CA GLU A 51 -18.63 -52.39 -10.63
C GLU A 51 -17.26 -53.01 -10.31
N LEU A 52 -16.93 -53.17 -9.03
CA LEU A 52 -15.70 -53.83 -8.55
C LEU A 52 -15.70 -55.34 -8.86
N TYR A 53 -16.89 -55.91 -9.04
CA TYR A 53 -17.11 -57.34 -9.26
C TYR A 53 -17.41 -57.70 -10.72
N GLU A 54 -17.45 -56.71 -11.62
CA GLU A 54 -17.67 -56.91 -13.05
C GLU A 54 -16.37 -57.34 -13.77
N SER A 55 -16.47 -58.30 -14.68
CA SER A 55 -15.34 -58.75 -15.50
C SER A 55 -14.95 -57.67 -16.52
N ARG A 56 -13.66 -57.33 -16.60
CA ARG A 56 -13.14 -56.25 -17.47
C ARG A 56 -11.89 -56.68 -18.24
N GLU A 57 -11.75 -56.17 -19.47
CA GLU A 57 -10.56 -56.40 -20.31
C GLU A 57 -9.34 -55.55 -19.90
N LYS A 58 -9.55 -54.44 -19.18
CA LYS A 58 -8.49 -53.52 -18.73
C LYS A 58 -8.50 -53.35 -17.22
N SER A 59 -7.31 -53.16 -16.63
CA SER A 59 -7.15 -52.89 -15.20
C SER A 59 -7.70 -51.50 -14.83
N THR A 60 -8.45 -51.41 -13.74
CA THR A 60 -9.01 -50.15 -13.23
C THR A 60 -8.66 -49.98 -11.75
N ALA A 61 -8.35 -48.76 -11.34
CA ALA A 61 -8.11 -48.40 -9.94
C ALA A 61 -9.23 -47.49 -9.40
N TYR A 62 -9.63 -47.75 -8.15
CA TYR A 62 -10.61 -46.96 -7.41
C TYR A 62 -9.97 -46.41 -6.14
N PHE A 63 -10.19 -45.12 -5.87
CA PHE A 63 -9.74 -44.46 -4.65
C PHE A 63 -10.94 -44.13 -3.77
N PHE A 64 -10.83 -44.49 -2.49
CA PHE A 64 -11.82 -44.18 -1.46
C PHE A 64 -11.26 -43.12 -0.53
N THR A 65 -11.91 -41.97 -0.50
CA THR A 65 -11.50 -40.87 0.37
C THR A 65 -12.62 -40.56 1.35
N PRO A 66 -12.40 -40.74 2.66
CA PRO A 66 -13.34 -40.28 3.67
C PRO A 66 -13.47 -38.76 3.62
N LEU A 67 -14.70 -38.28 3.70
CA LEU A 67 -15.05 -36.87 3.80
C LEU A 67 -15.18 -36.53 5.28
N PHE A 68 -14.25 -35.74 5.79
CA PHE A 68 -14.24 -35.28 7.18
C PHE A 68 -14.63 -33.81 7.27
N PHE A 69 -15.31 -33.46 8.36
CA PHE A 69 -15.42 -32.09 8.84
C PHE A 69 -15.24 -32.11 10.36
N GLU A 70 -14.27 -31.34 10.87
CA GLU A 70 -13.78 -31.48 12.24
C GLU A 70 -13.46 -32.95 12.58
N ASP A 71 -14.06 -33.50 13.64
CA ASP A 71 -13.76 -34.84 14.16
C ASP A 71 -14.71 -35.93 13.62
N GLU A 72 -15.66 -35.58 12.74
CA GLU A 72 -16.68 -36.51 12.23
C GLU A 72 -16.48 -36.87 10.75
N CYS A 73 -16.65 -38.15 10.42
CA CYS A 73 -16.63 -38.67 9.04
C CYS A 73 -18.06 -38.70 8.48
N PHE A 74 -18.32 -37.92 7.44
CA PHE A 74 -19.66 -37.71 6.86
C PHE A 74 -19.97 -38.67 5.71
N GLY A 75 -18.96 -39.35 5.16
CA GLY A 75 -19.13 -40.26 4.04
C GLY A 75 -17.82 -40.54 3.33
N TYR A 76 -17.90 -41.17 2.16
CA TYR A 76 -16.74 -41.51 1.35
C TYR A 76 -17.00 -41.12 -0.10
N ALA A 77 -16.02 -40.49 -0.73
CA ALA A 77 -15.99 -40.33 -2.17
C ALA A 77 -15.26 -41.52 -2.79
N SER A 78 -15.89 -42.20 -3.75
CA SER A 78 -15.22 -43.18 -4.62
C SER A 78 -14.94 -42.53 -5.97
N VAL A 79 -13.68 -42.50 -6.38
CA VAL A 79 -13.27 -41.97 -7.68
C VAL A 79 -12.60 -43.07 -8.49
N SER A 80 -13.20 -43.39 -9.65
CA SER A 80 -12.65 -44.31 -10.64
C SER A 80 -11.74 -43.57 -11.61
N TYR A 81 -10.54 -44.09 -11.88
CA TYR A 81 -9.58 -43.47 -12.80
C TYR A 81 -9.32 -44.25 -14.08
N GLY A 82 -10.27 -45.11 -14.49
CA GLY A 82 -10.15 -45.89 -15.72
C GLY A 82 -8.82 -46.65 -15.78
N ASP A 83 -8.19 -46.66 -16.96
CA ASP A 83 -6.91 -47.32 -17.26
C ASP A 83 -5.67 -46.43 -17.02
N ALA A 84 -5.83 -45.21 -16.49
CA ALA A 84 -4.73 -44.27 -16.24
C ALA A 84 -4.29 -44.27 -14.78
N LEU A 85 -2.99 -44.47 -14.53
CA LEU A 85 -2.40 -44.39 -13.19
C LEU A 85 -2.42 -42.92 -12.71
N ARG A 86 -3.14 -42.62 -11.62
CA ARG A 86 -3.19 -41.29 -11.00
C ARG A 86 -2.81 -41.35 -9.53
N SER A 87 -2.25 -40.26 -9.00
CA SER A 87 -1.89 -40.08 -7.59
C SER A 87 -2.69 -38.92 -6.97
N TYR A 88 -2.65 -38.78 -5.63
CA TYR A 88 -3.24 -37.65 -4.90
C TYR A 88 -2.54 -36.32 -5.25
N ASP A 89 -2.82 -35.77 -6.42
CA ASP A 89 -2.28 -34.49 -6.87
C ASP A 89 -3.08 -33.28 -6.32
N ASP A 90 -2.54 -32.07 -6.51
CA ASP A 90 -3.17 -30.84 -6.02
C ASP A 90 -4.56 -30.60 -6.64
N THR A 91 -4.79 -31.10 -7.85
CA THR A 91 -6.08 -31.00 -8.53
C THR A 91 -7.12 -31.85 -7.81
N TYR A 92 -6.77 -33.07 -7.42
CA TYR A 92 -7.60 -33.95 -6.62
C TYR A 92 -7.93 -33.33 -5.25
N ARG A 93 -6.93 -32.74 -4.57
CA ARG A 93 -7.12 -32.09 -3.25
C ARG A 93 -8.04 -30.86 -3.34
N ARG A 94 -7.87 -30.04 -4.39
CA ARG A 94 -8.76 -28.88 -4.63
C ARG A 94 -10.18 -29.32 -4.99
N TRP A 95 -10.30 -30.37 -5.80
CA TRP A 95 -11.59 -30.93 -6.19
C TRP A 95 -12.33 -31.50 -4.99
N ILE A 96 -11.71 -32.38 -4.19
CA ILE A 96 -12.35 -32.98 -3.01
C ILE A 96 -12.69 -31.92 -1.95
N GLY A 97 -11.84 -30.90 -1.77
CA GLY A 97 -12.15 -29.77 -0.89
C GLY A 97 -13.33 -28.93 -1.38
N SER A 98 -13.49 -28.80 -2.70
CA SER A 98 -14.62 -28.06 -3.29
C SER A 98 -15.93 -28.86 -3.23
N VAL A 99 -15.88 -30.17 -3.46
CA VAL A 99 -17.03 -31.07 -3.27
C VAL A 99 -17.48 -31.10 -1.80
N SER A 100 -16.53 -31.17 -0.86
CA SER A 100 -16.82 -31.15 0.59
C SER A 100 -17.51 -29.86 1.01
N ARG A 101 -17.02 -28.70 0.54
CA ARG A 101 -17.65 -27.39 0.78
C ARG A 101 -19.03 -27.28 0.14
N GLY A 102 -19.20 -27.81 -1.08
CA GLY A 102 -20.49 -27.82 -1.78
C GLY A 102 -21.54 -28.69 -1.07
N LEU A 103 -21.16 -29.86 -0.56
CA LEU A 103 -22.07 -30.72 0.22
C LEU A 103 -22.44 -30.08 1.56
N GLU A 104 -21.52 -29.39 2.23
CA GLU A 104 -21.84 -28.63 3.45
C GLU A 104 -22.79 -27.47 3.16
N PHE A 105 -22.59 -26.77 2.04
CA PHE A 105 -23.50 -25.73 1.59
C PHE A 105 -24.91 -26.29 1.32
N LEU A 106 -25.01 -27.41 0.58
CA LEU A 106 -26.28 -28.07 0.29
C LEU A 106 -26.99 -28.54 1.58
N ARG A 107 -26.25 -29.07 2.56
CA ARG A 107 -26.80 -29.47 3.86
C ARG A 107 -27.34 -28.26 4.63
N ARG A 108 -26.60 -27.16 4.68
CA ARG A 108 -27.05 -25.91 5.30
C ARG A 108 -28.30 -25.38 4.61
N GLU A 109 -28.35 -25.44 3.29
CA GLU A 109 -29.52 -25.03 2.51
C GLU A 109 -30.74 -25.91 2.81
N ILE A 110 -30.59 -27.24 2.85
CA ILE A 110 -31.68 -28.17 3.20
C ILE A 110 -32.15 -27.97 4.64
N ASN A 111 -31.23 -27.79 5.58
CA ASN A 111 -31.57 -27.50 6.98
C ASN A 111 -32.29 -26.15 7.11
N MET A 112 -31.84 -25.13 6.38
CA MET A 112 -32.49 -23.83 6.32
C MET A 112 -33.86 -23.92 5.68
N GLN A 113 -34.03 -24.62 4.55
CA GLN A 113 -35.32 -24.86 3.91
C GLN A 113 -36.26 -25.65 4.82
N GLN A 114 -35.78 -26.63 5.58
CA GLN A 114 -36.59 -27.33 6.57
C GLN A 114 -36.99 -26.40 7.74
N LEU A 115 -36.09 -25.54 8.20
CA LEU A 115 -36.40 -24.50 9.19
C LEU A 115 -37.42 -23.49 8.65
N GLN A 116 -37.29 -23.15 7.37
CA GLN A 116 -38.09 -22.14 6.69
C GLN A 116 -39.47 -22.70 6.33
N GLU A 117 -39.58 -23.97 5.94
CA GLU A 117 -40.85 -24.70 5.84
C GLU A 117 -41.51 -24.86 7.21
N GLN A 118 -40.75 -25.08 8.28
CA GLN A 118 -41.30 -25.08 9.64
C GLN A 118 -41.80 -23.68 10.01
N LEU A 119 -41.05 -22.63 9.71
CA LEU A 119 -41.44 -21.23 9.90
C LEU A 119 -42.65 -20.84 9.04
N ASP A 120 -42.77 -21.33 7.81
CA ASP A 120 -43.87 -21.03 6.89
C ASP A 120 -45.14 -21.83 7.26
N ARG A 121 -44.99 -23.06 7.78
CA ARG A 121 -46.10 -23.80 8.43
C ARG A 121 -46.55 -23.11 9.72
N LEU A 122 -45.64 -22.47 10.45
CA LEU A 122 -45.95 -21.65 11.63
C LEU A 122 -46.60 -20.31 11.26
N LYS A 123 -46.21 -19.69 10.14
CA LYS A 123 -46.80 -18.43 9.63
C LYS A 123 -48.18 -18.62 8.97
N SER A 124 -48.42 -19.76 8.32
CA SER A 124 -49.69 -20.03 7.60
C SER A 124 -50.83 -20.53 8.49
N SER A 125 -50.55 -20.98 9.71
CA SER A 125 -51.58 -21.45 10.65
C SER A 125 -52.06 -20.32 11.58
N LYS A 126 -52.67 -19.28 11.02
CA LYS A 126 -53.08 -18.05 11.73
C LYS A 126 -54.21 -18.20 12.78
N PHE A 127 -54.61 -19.41 13.18
CA PHE A 127 -55.57 -19.64 14.27
C PHE A 127 -55.26 -20.96 14.99
N SER A 128 -54.32 -20.92 15.95
CA SER A 128 -54.17 -21.79 17.16
C SER A 128 -52.72 -21.90 17.70
N VAL A 129 -51.81 -20.98 17.34
CA VAL A 129 -50.35 -21.18 17.55
C VAL A 129 -49.90 -20.97 19.01
N SER A 130 -50.53 -20.09 19.79
CA SER A 130 -50.10 -19.79 21.16
C SER A 130 -50.17 -21.02 22.08
N ASP A 131 -51.23 -21.82 22.01
CA ASP A 131 -51.39 -23.02 22.85
C ASP A 131 -50.49 -24.19 22.38
N ARG A 132 -50.37 -24.43 21.07
CA ARG A 132 -49.55 -25.54 20.53
C ARG A 132 -48.04 -25.29 20.65
N ALA A 133 -47.59 -24.05 20.48
CA ALA A 133 -46.17 -23.71 20.60
C ALA A 133 -45.70 -23.83 22.05
N TYR A 134 -46.54 -23.44 23.03
CA TYR A 134 -46.26 -23.65 24.45
C TYR A 134 -46.28 -25.13 24.82
N GLU A 135 -47.23 -25.94 24.32
CA GLU A 135 -47.28 -27.38 24.66
C GLU A 135 -46.03 -28.15 24.21
N ASN A 136 -45.43 -27.78 23.08
CA ASN A 136 -44.20 -28.38 22.53
C ASN A 136 -42.92 -27.98 23.28
N LEU A 137 -42.96 -27.00 24.18
CA LEU A 137 -41.82 -26.62 25.00
C LEU A 137 -41.52 -27.70 26.05
N ASN A 138 -40.24 -27.97 26.26
CA ASN A 138 -39.80 -28.84 27.34
C ASN A 138 -40.02 -28.14 28.73
N PRO A 139 -39.92 -28.87 29.85
CA PRO A 139 -40.17 -28.29 31.18
C PRO A 139 -39.30 -27.08 31.53
N GLU A 140 -38.04 -27.05 31.07
CA GLU A 140 -37.12 -25.94 31.31
C GLU A 140 -37.51 -24.71 30.49
N GLU A 141 -37.85 -24.89 29.22
CA GLU A 141 -38.32 -23.83 28.33
C GLU A 141 -39.66 -23.23 28.81
N LYS A 142 -40.57 -24.06 29.33
CA LYS A 142 -41.82 -23.58 29.95
C LYS A 142 -41.54 -22.71 31.18
N SER A 143 -40.56 -23.10 32.00
CA SER A 143 -40.14 -22.28 33.15
C SER A 143 -39.58 -20.94 32.70
N GLN A 144 -38.75 -20.91 31.65
CA GLN A 144 -38.22 -19.65 31.12
C GLN A 144 -39.30 -18.79 30.46
N TYR A 145 -40.25 -19.39 29.74
CA TYR A 145 -41.40 -18.69 29.17
C TYR A 145 -42.20 -17.92 30.24
N HIS A 146 -42.55 -18.57 31.36
CA HIS A 146 -43.24 -17.91 32.47
C HIS A 146 -42.37 -16.86 33.18
N LEU A 147 -41.08 -17.14 33.33
CA LEU A 147 -40.15 -16.19 33.91
C LEU A 147 -40.03 -14.91 33.07
N VAL A 148 -40.05 -15.02 31.74
CA VAL A 148 -40.07 -13.86 30.84
C VAL A 148 -41.36 -13.06 30.99
N SER A 149 -42.53 -13.70 31.12
CA SER A 149 -43.77 -12.97 31.41
C SER A 149 -43.62 -12.14 32.68
N LYS A 150 -43.09 -12.75 33.76
CA LYS A 150 -42.85 -12.06 35.02
C LYS A 150 -41.86 -10.89 34.86
N ILE A 151 -40.77 -11.09 34.11
CA ILE A 151 -39.77 -10.04 33.85
C ILE A 151 -40.43 -8.82 33.19
N LEU A 152 -41.34 -9.03 32.23
CA LEU A 152 -42.02 -7.94 31.53
C LEU A 152 -43.11 -7.29 32.40
N ASP A 153 -43.88 -8.09 33.14
CA ASP A 153 -44.95 -7.58 34.02
C ASP A 153 -44.43 -6.72 35.18
N GLU A 154 -43.29 -7.11 35.76
CA GLU A 154 -42.66 -6.45 36.90
C GLU A 154 -41.51 -5.49 36.50
N ASN A 155 -41.28 -5.30 35.19
CA ASN A 155 -40.14 -4.53 34.63
C ASN A 155 -38.78 -4.89 35.27
N LEU A 156 -38.48 -6.19 35.34
CA LEU A 156 -37.23 -6.73 35.88
C LEU A 156 -36.11 -6.76 34.83
N LEU A 157 -36.10 -5.78 33.93
CA LEU A 157 -35.02 -5.58 32.96
C LEU A 157 -33.96 -4.65 33.57
N ASP A 158 -32.70 -4.94 33.30
CA ASP A 158 -31.54 -4.14 33.72
C ASP A 158 -30.59 -4.00 32.52
N TYR A 159 -29.64 -3.08 32.57
CA TYR A 159 -28.81 -2.74 31.42
C TYR A 159 -27.34 -2.62 31.81
N TYR A 160 -26.49 -3.28 31.03
CA TYR A 160 -25.05 -3.16 31.17
C TYR A 160 -24.53 -2.32 30.01
N PHE A 161 -23.62 -1.41 30.29
CA PHE A 161 -23.07 -0.48 29.31
C PHE A 161 -21.68 -0.93 28.90
N GLN A 162 -21.46 -1.09 27.60
CA GLN A 162 -20.14 -1.38 27.05
C GLN A 162 -19.59 -0.14 26.33
N PRO A 163 -18.39 0.33 26.65
CA PRO A 163 -17.85 1.53 26.02
C PRO A 163 -17.41 1.26 24.57
N ILE A 164 -17.75 2.21 23.71
CA ILE A 164 -17.26 2.38 22.35
C ILE A 164 -16.21 3.50 22.39
N VAL A 165 -14.99 3.21 21.94
CA VAL A 165 -13.87 4.14 22.06
C VAL A 165 -13.39 4.68 20.72
N SER A 166 -12.85 5.89 20.74
CA SER A 166 -12.20 6.51 19.58
C SER A 166 -10.95 5.72 19.18
N ALA A 167 -10.83 5.42 17.88
CA ALA A 167 -9.64 4.80 17.30
C ALA A 167 -8.42 5.74 17.24
N VAL A 168 -8.57 7.00 17.64
CA VAL A 168 -7.49 8.02 17.66
C VAL A 168 -6.70 7.95 18.97
N ASP A 169 -7.40 8.00 20.10
CA ASP A 169 -6.79 8.21 21.41
C ASP A 169 -7.34 7.32 22.53
N GLY A 170 -8.29 6.43 22.20
CA GLY A 170 -8.96 5.55 23.14
C GLY A 170 -9.85 6.27 24.15
N SER A 171 -10.25 7.52 23.89
CA SER A 171 -11.31 8.19 24.66
C SER A 171 -12.65 7.49 24.44
N VAL A 172 -13.50 7.46 25.48
CA VAL A 172 -14.84 6.89 25.34
C VAL A 172 -15.71 7.85 24.53
N TYR A 173 -16.21 7.36 23.41
CA TYR A 173 -17.04 8.12 22.48
C TYR A 173 -18.53 7.87 22.74
N ALA A 174 -18.89 6.62 23.01
CA ALA A 174 -20.27 6.21 23.28
C ALA A 174 -20.31 4.95 24.16
N TYR A 175 -21.51 4.49 24.49
CA TYR A 175 -21.78 3.23 25.17
C TYR A 175 -22.90 2.46 24.48
N GLU A 176 -22.80 1.16 24.35
CA GLU A 176 -23.94 0.32 23.96
C GLU A 176 -24.69 -0.18 25.19
N ALA A 177 -26.02 -0.03 25.21
CA ALA A 177 -26.90 -0.46 26.29
C ALA A 177 -27.39 -1.89 26.06
N LEU A 178 -26.81 -2.85 26.78
CA LEU A 178 -27.08 -4.28 26.60
C LEU A 178 -28.02 -4.82 27.69
N MET A 179 -29.21 -5.27 27.27
CA MET A 179 -30.26 -5.80 28.14
C MET A 179 -29.77 -7.00 28.99
N ARG A 180 -30.19 -7.04 30.25
CA ARG A 180 -29.97 -8.12 31.23
C ARG A 180 -31.25 -8.38 32.03
N SER A 181 -31.40 -9.60 32.53
CA SER A 181 -32.50 -9.95 33.43
C SER A 181 -32.11 -9.73 34.90
N ARG A 182 -32.98 -9.04 35.65
CA ARG A 182 -32.86 -8.77 37.09
C ARG A 182 -33.55 -9.85 37.91
N THR A 183 -33.19 -11.10 37.65
CA THR A 183 -33.77 -12.29 38.27
C THR A 183 -32.68 -13.22 38.80
N ASP A 184 -32.99 -14.01 39.83
CA ASP A 184 -32.01 -14.95 40.44
C ASP A 184 -31.46 -15.95 39.41
N SER A 185 -32.31 -16.38 38.48
CA SER A 185 -31.90 -17.13 37.29
C SER A 185 -31.67 -16.15 36.14
N LYS A 186 -30.43 -16.04 35.65
CA LYS A 186 -30.10 -15.18 34.50
C LYS A 186 -30.68 -15.76 33.22
N VAL A 187 -31.72 -15.12 32.68
CA VAL A 187 -32.28 -15.41 31.36
C VAL A 187 -31.46 -14.66 30.31
N PRO A 188 -30.90 -15.35 29.29
CA PRO A 188 -30.18 -14.70 28.19
C PRO A 188 -31.09 -13.76 27.38
N PRO A 189 -30.57 -12.63 26.86
CA PRO A 189 -31.37 -11.68 26.07
C PRO A 189 -32.10 -12.31 24.89
N LEU A 190 -31.44 -13.20 24.12
CA LEU A 190 -32.07 -13.92 23.01
C LEU A 190 -33.27 -14.76 23.45
N ASN A 191 -33.24 -15.33 24.66
CA ASN A 191 -34.38 -16.07 25.21
C ASN A 191 -35.52 -15.14 25.62
N ILE A 192 -35.20 -13.94 26.15
CA ILE A 192 -36.21 -12.92 26.43
C ILE A 192 -36.92 -12.52 25.13
N ILE A 193 -36.18 -12.24 24.06
CA ILE A 193 -36.76 -11.91 22.74
C ILE A 193 -37.59 -13.08 22.20
N LYS A 194 -37.06 -14.31 22.21
CA LYS A 194 -37.77 -15.53 21.77
C LYS A 194 -39.12 -15.70 22.48
N TYR A 195 -39.12 -15.68 23.81
CA TYR A 195 -40.34 -15.95 24.56
C TYR A 195 -41.30 -14.75 24.59
N ALA A 196 -40.80 -13.52 24.53
CA ALA A 196 -41.64 -12.34 24.35
C ALA A 196 -42.34 -12.35 22.98
N ALA A 197 -41.65 -12.80 21.92
CA ALA A 197 -42.26 -13.02 20.60
C ALA A 197 -43.37 -14.07 20.65
N MET A 198 -43.13 -15.20 21.33
CA MET A 198 -44.17 -16.24 21.54
C MET A 198 -45.37 -15.76 22.37
N GLN A 199 -45.23 -14.65 23.10
CA GLN A 199 -46.27 -14.04 23.93
C GLN A 199 -46.94 -12.84 23.25
N ASP A 200 -46.52 -12.46 22.03
CA ASP A 200 -46.91 -11.22 21.35
C ASP A 200 -46.58 -9.95 22.16
N ARG A 201 -45.47 -9.97 22.92
CA ARG A 201 -45.03 -8.90 23.83
C ARG A 201 -43.71 -8.22 23.47
N LEU A 202 -43.25 -8.34 22.22
CA LEU A 202 -42.03 -7.64 21.78
C LEU A 202 -42.15 -6.11 21.94
N SER A 203 -43.35 -5.53 21.81
CA SER A 203 -43.54 -4.09 22.05
C SER A 203 -43.27 -3.69 23.49
N ASP A 204 -43.50 -4.59 24.44
CA ASP A 204 -43.26 -4.32 25.87
C ASP A 204 -41.76 -4.31 26.16
N VAL A 205 -40.99 -5.18 25.50
CA VAL A 205 -39.52 -5.21 25.58
C VAL A 205 -38.92 -3.92 25.03
N GLU A 206 -39.36 -3.51 23.84
CA GLU A 206 -38.86 -2.29 23.17
C GLU A 206 -39.18 -1.04 24.01
N ARG A 207 -40.43 -0.90 24.46
CA ARG A 207 -40.85 0.21 25.33
C ARG A 207 -40.07 0.25 26.64
N ALA A 208 -39.93 -0.89 27.31
CA ALA A 208 -39.17 -0.96 28.56
C ALA A 208 -37.70 -0.62 28.33
N THR A 209 -37.11 -1.02 27.20
CA THR A 209 -35.72 -0.73 26.86
C THR A 209 -35.46 0.76 26.70
N PHE A 210 -36.27 1.46 25.91
CA PHE A 210 -36.13 2.91 25.79
C PHE A 210 -36.30 3.61 27.14
N LEU A 211 -37.38 3.35 27.87
CA LEU A 211 -37.65 4.06 29.12
C LEU A 211 -36.59 3.79 30.20
N ASN A 212 -36.21 2.53 30.39
CA ASN A 212 -35.25 2.17 31.43
C ASN A 212 -33.84 2.71 31.13
N VAL A 213 -33.41 2.70 29.86
CA VAL A 213 -32.10 3.25 29.47
C VAL A 213 -32.08 4.77 29.62
N LEU A 214 -33.13 5.47 29.16
CA LEU A 214 -33.24 6.92 29.33
C LEU A 214 -33.27 7.33 30.81
N GLU A 215 -34.06 6.63 31.64
CA GLU A 215 -34.09 6.87 33.10
C GLU A 215 -32.71 6.62 33.73
N PHE A 216 -31.98 5.59 33.26
CA PHE A 216 -30.62 5.33 33.74
C PHE A 216 -29.65 6.46 33.37
N ILE A 217 -29.75 7.01 32.16
CA ILE A 217 -28.95 8.15 31.70
C ILE A 217 -29.23 9.37 32.58
N ASP A 218 -30.50 9.70 32.82
CA ASP A 218 -30.93 10.81 33.68
C ASP A 218 -30.38 10.69 35.11
N GLY A 219 -30.42 9.48 35.68
CA GLY A 219 -29.85 9.19 37.00
C GLY A 219 -28.33 9.30 37.08
N HIS A 220 -27.62 9.27 35.94
CA HIS A 220 -26.17 9.15 35.87
C HIS A 220 -25.51 10.12 34.88
N LEU A 221 -26.10 11.30 34.63
CA LEU A 221 -25.60 12.28 33.66
C LEU A 221 -24.10 12.60 33.80
N SER A 222 -23.60 12.74 35.04
CA SER A 222 -22.18 13.01 35.30
C SER A 222 -21.24 11.84 34.95
N ALA A 223 -21.78 10.62 34.86
CA ALA A 223 -21.02 9.43 34.51
C ALA A 223 -20.92 9.22 33.00
N PHE A 224 -21.96 9.55 32.24
CA PHE A 224 -21.93 9.52 30.78
C PHE A 224 -21.22 10.73 30.17
N GLY A 225 -21.31 11.90 30.80
CA GLY A 225 -20.73 13.13 30.26
C GLY A 225 -21.33 13.47 28.89
N ASP A 226 -20.46 13.64 27.90
CA ASP A 226 -20.81 13.94 26.50
C ASP A 226 -20.88 12.68 25.62
N ALA A 227 -20.67 11.48 26.18
CA ALA A 227 -20.72 10.25 25.42
C ALA A 227 -22.18 9.89 25.05
N MET A 228 -22.37 9.41 23.82
CA MET A 228 -23.66 8.92 23.36
C MET A 228 -23.97 7.52 23.90
N VAL A 229 -25.23 7.09 23.80
CA VAL A 229 -25.73 5.78 24.19
C VAL A 229 -26.47 5.14 23.02
N PHE A 230 -25.94 4.02 22.56
CA PHE A 230 -26.50 3.19 21.51
C PHE A 230 -27.56 2.27 22.13
N ILE A 231 -28.76 2.27 21.54
CA ILE A 231 -29.90 1.48 22.00
C ILE A 231 -30.39 0.61 20.83
N ASN A 232 -30.31 -0.71 21.01
CA ASN A 232 -30.89 -1.70 20.12
C ASN A 232 -32.42 -1.53 19.99
N SER A 233 -32.92 -1.38 18.77
CA SER A 233 -34.36 -1.39 18.44
C SER A 233 -34.73 -2.65 17.65
N ILE A 234 -35.98 -3.10 17.75
CA ILE A 234 -36.47 -4.30 17.06
C ILE A 234 -37.33 -3.84 15.87
N PRO A 235 -36.79 -3.80 14.64
CA PRO A 235 -37.50 -3.16 13.55
C PRO A 235 -38.73 -3.98 13.12
N GLY A 236 -39.85 -3.31 12.86
CA GLY A 236 -41.12 -3.94 12.48
C GLY A 236 -42.04 -4.31 13.64
N VAL A 237 -41.56 -4.23 14.89
CA VAL A 237 -42.43 -4.23 16.08
C VAL A 237 -43.01 -2.83 16.19
N GLY A 238 -44.10 -2.58 15.46
CA GLY A 238 -44.75 -1.27 15.47
C GLY A 238 -45.17 -0.89 16.90
N LEU A 239 -44.49 0.07 17.50
CA LEU A 239 -45.07 0.91 18.54
C LEU A 239 -46.25 1.62 17.86
N GLY A 240 -47.47 1.09 17.99
CA GLY A 240 -48.64 1.65 17.30
C GLY A 240 -48.72 3.17 17.47
N GLU A 241 -49.25 3.91 16.50
CA GLU A 241 -49.22 5.40 16.43
C GLU A 241 -49.54 6.12 17.76
N ALA A 242 -50.39 5.54 18.61
CA ALA A 242 -50.70 6.09 19.94
C ALA A 242 -49.57 5.96 20.99
N ARG A 243 -48.70 4.95 20.90
CA ARG A 243 -47.62 4.65 21.87
C ARG A 243 -46.29 5.33 21.54
N LEU A 244 -46.03 5.71 20.29
CA LEU A 244 -44.86 6.54 19.93
C LEU A 244 -44.90 7.89 20.67
N SER A 245 -46.10 8.46 20.85
CA SER A 245 -46.27 9.73 21.57
C SER A 245 -45.79 9.72 23.04
N GLU A 246 -45.74 8.55 23.70
CA GLU A 246 -45.18 8.43 25.06
C GLU A 246 -43.65 8.48 25.07
N LEU A 247 -43.00 8.12 23.96
CA LEU A 247 -41.54 8.10 23.80
C LEU A 247 -41.01 9.36 23.12
N ASP A 248 -41.83 10.10 22.37
CA ASP A 248 -41.45 11.33 21.68
C ASP A 248 -40.76 12.33 22.61
N THR A 249 -41.33 12.60 23.78
CA THR A 249 -40.79 13.62 24.70
C THR A 249 -39.48 13.14 25.37
N PRO A 250 -39.42 11.92 25.96
CA PRO A 250 -38.16 11.39 26.50
C PRO A 250 -37.04 11.22 25.47
N LEU A 251 -37.36 10.81 24.24
CA LEU A 251 -36.37 10.66 23.18
C LEU A 251 -35.89 12.02 22.66
N ALA A 252 -36.80 12.97 22.42
CA ALA A 252 -36.44 14.33 22.02
C ALA A 252 -35.55 15.04 23.04
N SER A 253 -35.77 14.82 24.34
CA SER A 253 -34.93 15.42 25.39
C SER A 253 -33.52 14.84 25.47
N HIS A 254 -33.29 13.70 24.80
CA HIS A 254 -32.02 12.99 24.77
C HIS A 254 -31.47 12.82 23.35
N ALA A 255 -31.96 13.59 22.39
CA ALA A 255 -31.64 13.42 20.98
C ALA A 255 -30.13 13.55 20.69
N ASP A 256 -29.44 14.43 21.42
CA ASP A 256 -27.99 14.64 21.36
C ASP A 256 -27.17 13.54 22.05
N LYS A 257 -27.82 12.60 22.75
CA LYS A 257 -27.18 11.56 23.55
C LYS A 257 -27.51 10.14 23.11
N VAL A 258 -28.47 9.92 22.22
CA VAL A 258 -28.94 8.58 21.88
C VAL A 258 -28.71 8.28 20.40
N VAL A 259 -28.27 7.06 20.13
CA VAL A 259 -28.18 6.50 18.79
C VAL A 259 -29.05 5.24 18.74
N ILE A 260 -29.86 5.10 17.70
CA ILE A 260 -30.74 3.93 17.54
C ILE A 260 -30.06 2.91 16.63
N GLU A 261 -29.83 1.71 17.13
CA GLU A 261 -29.28 0.60 16.37
C GLU A 261 -30.40 -0.21 15.73
N LEU A 262 -30.34 -0.34 14.40
CA LEU A 262 -31.24 -1.16 13.61
C LEU A 262 -30.49 -2.40 13.13
N THR A 263 -31.04 -3.58 13.38
CA THR A 263 -30.48 -4.83 12.86
C THR A 263 -30.74 -4.95 11.35
N GLU A 264 -29.76 -5.45 10.58
CA GLU A 264 -29.89 -5.60 9.12
C GLU A 264 -30.98 -6.61 8.72
N GLU A 265 -31.24 -7.63 9.55
CA GLU A 265 -32.16 -8.73 9.24
C GLU A 265 -33.64 -8.33 9.15
N ALA A 266 -34.00 -7.11 9.56
CA ALA A 266 -35.37 -6.64 9.40
C ALA A 266 -35.66 -6.30 7.93
N GLU A 267 -36.37 -7.18 7.23
CA GLU A 267 -36.92 -6.92 5.89
C GLU A 267 -38.01 -5.83 5.93
N LEU A 268 -37.61 -4.57 6.12
CA LEU A 268 -38.49 -3.42 6.03
C LEU A 268 -38.74 -3.05 4.56
N LYS A 269 -40.00 -2.77 4.23
CA LYS A 269 -40.34 -2.14 2.94
C LYS A 269 -39.79 -0.73 2.90
N ASP A 270 -39.45 -0.22 1.71
CA ASP A 270 -38.91 1.15 1.53
C ASP A 270 -39.77 2.21 2.25
N SER A 271 -41.09 2.11 2.17
CA SER A 271 -42.00 3.05 2.83
C SER A 271 -41.96 3.00 4.36
N GLU A 272 -41.72 1.83 4.94
CA GLU A 272 -41.63 1.65 6.40
C GLU A 272 -40.28 2.19 6.91
N LEU A 273 -39.22 1.94 6.14
CA LEU A 273 -37.89 2.47 6.40
C LEU A 273 -37.85 4.00 6.30
N ASP A 274 -38.42 4.58 5.26
CA ASP A 274 -38.48 6.04 5.09
C ASP A 274 -39.27 6.71 6.22
N ASN A 275 -40.36 6.10 6.69
CA ASN A 275 -41.11 6.61 7.83
C ASN A 275 -40.31 6.57 9.13
N LEU A 276 -39.58 5.48 9.36
CA LEU A 276 -38.71 5.32 10.54
C LEU A 276 -37.58 6.36 10.56
N LYS A 277 -36.92 6.55 9.40
CA LYS A 277 -35.89 7.58 9.25
C LYS A 277 -36.44 8.98 9.48
N ASN A 278 -37.54 9.32 8.82
CA ASN A 278 -38.19 10.63 8.99
C ASN A 278 -38.63 10.88 10.44
N TYR A 279 -38.97 9.83 11.19
CA TYR A 279 -39.33 9.95 12.59
C TYR A 279 -38.11 10.31 13.45
N PHE A 280 -37.01 9.56 13.35
CA PHE A 280 -35.81 9.85 14.14
C PHE A 280 -35.09 11.13 13.69
N ASP A 281 -35.07 11.42 12.39
CA ASP A 281 -34.50 12.66 11.84
C ASP A 281 -35.25 13.91 12.37
N LYS A 282 -36.58 13.87 12.46
CA LYS A 282 -37.38 14.94 13.09
C LYS A 282 -37.05 15.16 14.56
N LEU A 283 -36.66 14.10 15.27
CA LEU A 283 -36.23 14.17 16.66
C LEU A 283 -34.76 14.57 16.78
N GLY A 284 -33.99 14.56 15.69
CA GLY A 284 -32.55 14.82 15.69
C GLY A 284 -31.71 13.67 16.23
N ILE A 285 -32.22 12.43 16.13
CA ILE A 285 -31.59 11.23 16.68
C ILE A 285 -30.82 10.51 15.57
N ASN A 286 -29.57 10.18 15.84
CA ASN A 286 -28.72 9.43 14.91
C ASN A 286 -29.11 7.94 14.84
N ILE A 287 -28.82 7.32 13.70
CA ILE A 287 -29.10 5.91 13.43
C ILE A 287 -27.81 5.15 13.14
N ALA A 288 -27.73 3.93 13.66
CA ALA A 288 -26.69 2.96 13.37
C ALA A 288 -27.27 1.70 12.71
N VAL A 289 -26.52 1.08 11.81
CA VAL A 289 -26.82 -0.26 11.31
C VAL A 289 -25.91 -1.27 12.03
N ASP A 290 -26.53 -2.31 12.57
CA ASP A 290 -25.86 -3.38 13.32
C ASP A 290 -25.53 -4.62 12.48
N ASP A 291 -24.55 -5.41 12.93
CA ASP A 291 -24.14 -6.71 12.35
C ASP A 291 -23.78 -6.70 10.85
N TYR A 292 -23.28 -5.59 10.32
CA TYR A 292 -22.98 -5.46 8.90
C TYR A 292 -21.80 -6.36 8.50
N GLY A 293 -22.04 -7.28 7.56
CA GLY A 293 -21.05 -8.23 7.07
C GLY A 293 -21.36 -9.72 7.28
N THR A 294 -22.45 -10.03 7.97
CA THR A 294 -22.96 -11.41 8.08
C THR A 294 -23.69 -11.82 6.78
N GLY A 295 -23.95 -13.12 6.57
CA GLY A 295 -24.48 -13.61 5.27
C GLY A 295 -25.70 -12.83 4.74
N TYR A 296 -25.78 -12.64 3.41
CA TYR A 296 -26.74 -11.77 2.71
C TYR A 296 -26.60 -10.25 2.92
N SER A 297 -25.61 -9.74 3.68
CA SER A 297 -25.34 -8.30 3.73
C SER A 297 -25.05 -7.75 2.34
N ASN A 298 -25.96 -6.91 1.84
CA ASN A 298 -25.90 -6.40 0.48
C ASN A 298 -25.62 -4.89 0.57
N VAL A 299 -24.61 -4.40 -0.16
CA VAL A 299 -24.31 -2.96 -0.27
C VAL A 299 -25.58 -2.15 -0.63
N SER A 300 -26.52 -2.79 -1.33
CA SER A 300 -27.85 -2.24 -1.61
C SER A 300 -28.66 -1.85 -0.37
N ASN A 301 -28.56 -2.57 0.75
CA ASN A 301 -29.21 -2.21 2.00
C ASN A 301 -28.52 -1.00 2.62
N LEU A 302 -27.18 -1.00 2.72
CA LEU A 302 -26.46 0.15 3.27
C LEU A 302 -26.74 1.45 2.49
N LEU A 303 -26.83 1.37 1.16
CA LEU A 303 -27.29 2.46 0.29
C LEU A 303 -28.74 2.90 0.54
N ARG A 304 -29.62 1.96 0.92
CA ARG A 304 -31.01 2.26 1.30
C ARG A 304 -31.08 2.89 2.68
N TYR A 305 -30.24 2.50 3.64
CA TYR A 305 -30.25 2.98 5.03
C TYR A 305 -29.51 4.31 5.23
N MET A 306 -28.34 4.51 4.61
CA MET A 306 -27.47 5.69 4.80
C MET A 306 -27.42 6.15 6.28
N PRO A 307 -27.01 5.28 7.21
CA PRO A 307 -26.98 5.59 8.64
C PRO A 307 -25.83 6.55 8.98
N ASP A 308 -25.81 7.05 10.20
CA ASP A 308 -24.67 7.82 10.73
C ASP A 308 -23.51 6.91 11.16
N PHE A 309 -23.82 5.67 11.55
CA PHE A 309 -22.85 4.67 11.99
C PHE A 309 -23.09 3.30 11.34
N VAL A 310 -22.01 2.58 11.07
CA VAL A 310 -22.04 1.18 10.64
C VAL A 310 -21.19 0.36 11.60
N LYS A 311 -21.80 -0.64 12.23
CA LYS A 311 -21.11 -1.64 13.06
C LYS A 311 -20.68 -2.80 12.16
N ILE A 312 -19.37 -2.97 12.06
CA ILE A 312 -18.75 -4.05 11.28
C ILE A 312 -18.66 -5.27 12.18
N ASP A 313 -19.39 -6.32 11.81
CA ASP A 313 -19.57 -7.50 12.66
C ASP A 313 -18.26 -8.24 12.97
N ARG A 314 -18.25 -8.88 14.14
CA ARG A 314 -17.16 -9.72 14.64
C ARG A 314 -16.75 -10.81 13.65
N SER A 315 -17.66 -11.40 12.88
CA SER A 315 -17.31 -12.47 11.92
C SER A 315 -16.33 -12.00 10.82
N LEU A 316 -16.41 -10.72 10.45
CA LEU A 316 -15.46 -10.08 9.52
C LEU A 316 -14.15 -9.67 10.19
N LEU A 317 -14.18 -9.38 11.49
CA LEU A 317 -13.03 -8.88 12.25
C LEU A 317 -12.20 -9.99 12.92
N SER A 318 -12.82 -11.14 13.19
CA SER A 318 -12.14 -12.30 13.79
C SER A 318 -11.01 -12.77 12.87
N ASP A 319 -9.80 -12.89 13.41
CA ASP A 319 -8.56 -13.25 12.70
C ASP A 319 -8.22 -12.35 11.50
N ILE A 320 -8.73 -11.12 11.45
CA ILE A 320 -8.55 -10.21 10.29
C ILE A 320 -7.07 -9.94 9.98
N ASN A 321 -6.18 -10.01 10.97
CA ASN A 321 -4.74 -9.90 10.79
C ASN A 321 -4.15 -11.00 9.89
N GLU A 322 -4.72 -12.21 9.90
CA GLU A 322 -4.21 -13.37 9.15
C GLU A 322 -4.77 -13.47 7.71
N TYR A 323 -5.93 -12.84 7.45
CA TYR A 323 -6.65 -13.01 6.19
C TYR A 323 -6.72 -11.73 5.37
N THR A 324 -5.85 -11.61 4.36
CA THR A 324 -5.80 -10.46 3.45
C THR A 324 -7.16 -10.16 2.80
N GLN A 325 -7.94 -11.18 2.42
CA GLN A 325 -9.27 -10.98 1.82
C GLN A 325 -10.25 -10.29 2.77
N LYS A 326 -10.24 -10.63 4.07
CA LYS A 326 -11.06 -9.94 5.08
C LYS A 326 -10.62 -8.48 5.23
N GLN A 327 -9.31 -8.23 5.24
CA GLN A 327 -8.76 -6.86 5.29
C GLN A 327 -9.18 -6.01 4.07
N HIS A 328 -9.22 -6.60 2.88
CA HIS A 328 -9.71 -5.90 1.68
C HIS A 328 -11.19 -5.56 1.82
N PHE A 329 -12.01 -6.54 2.17
CA PHE A 329 -13.46 -6.33 2.27
C PHE A 329 -13.82 -5.30 3.35
N VAL A 330 -13.27 -5.43 4.55
CA VAL A 330 -13.48 -4.47 5.64
C VAL A 330 -13.00 -3.07 5.28
N ARG A 331 -11.92 -2.94 4.50
CA ARG A 331 -11.45 -1.64 4.01
C ARG A 331 -12.44 -1.00 3.03
N GLU A 332 -12.97 -1.77 2.09
CA GLU A 332 -13.98 -1.26 1.15
C GLU A 332 -15.22 -0.75 1.89
N ILE A 333 -15.62 -1.42 2.99
CA ILE A 333 -16.71 -0.97 3.85
C ILE A 333 -16.37 0.36 4.52
N ILE A 334 -15.16 0.49 5.09
CA ILE A 334 -14.71 1.73 5.75
C ILE A 334 -14.61 2.88 4.75
N ASP A 335 -14.00 2.64 3.58
CA ASP A 335 -13.86 3.66 2.52
C ASP A 335 -15.24 4.12 2.05
N PHE A 336 -16.18 3.18 1.84
CA PHE A 336 -17.57 3.52 1.52
C PHE A 336 -18.23 4.37 2.61
N CYS A 337 -18.00 4.04 3.89
CA CYS A 337 -18.53 4.83 5.00
C CYS A 337 -18.00 6.26 4.95
N HIS A 338 -16.68 6.42 4.79
CA HIS A 338 -16.02 7.73 4.76
C HIS A 338 -16.47 8.59 3.57
N ASP A 339 -16.59 8.00 2.39
CA ASP A 339 -17.08 8.69 1.18
C ASP A 339 -18.50 9.24 1.33
N ASN A 340 -19.30 8.64 2.22
CA ASN A 340 -20.69 9.01 2.47
C ASN A 340 -20.90 9.73 3.82
N GLY A 341 -19.83 10.07 4.54
CA GLY A 341 -19.93 10.77 5.83
C GLY A 341 -20.40 9.89 7.01
N ILE A 342 -20.33 8.58 6.86
CA ILE A 342 -20.73 7.56 7.85
C ILE A 342 -19.51 7.17 8.69
N LYS A 343 -19.70 6.94 10.00
CA LYS A 343 -18.64 6.45 10.90
C LYS A 343 -18.61 4.93 10.94
N ALA A 344 -17.42 4.34 10.72
CA ALA A 344 -17.21 2.91 10.81
C ALA A 344 -16.81 2.50 12.24
N LEU A 345 -17.61 1.64 12.87
CA LEU A 345 -17.40 1.06 14.19
C LEU A 345 -16.99 -0.41 14.05
N ALA A 346 -15.78 -0.76 14.48
CA ALA A 346 -15.29 -2.13 14.50
C ALA A 346 -15.77 -2.86 15.77
N GLU A 347 -16.61 -3.88 15.62
CA GLU A 347 -17.23 -4.59 16.74
C GLU A 347 -16.53 -5.90 17.14
N GLY A 348 -16.54 -6.18 18.44
CA GLY A 348 -16.05 -7.42 19.00
C GLY A 348 -14.53 -7.56 18.89
N VAL A 349 -13.75 -6.47 18.91
CA VAL A 349 -12.28 -6.58 18.93
C VAL A 349 -11.80 -7.26 20.22
N GLU A 350 -11.09 -8.38 20.12
CA GLU A 350 -10.68 -9.18 21.28
C GLU A 350 -9.15 -9.32 21.42
N THR A 351 -8.37 -9.11 20.35
CA THR A 351 -6.91 -9.25 20.36
C THR A 351 -6.17 -7.95 20.01
N ASP A 352 -4.87 -7.90 20.34
CA ASP A 352 -4.00 -6.75 20.01
C ASP A 352 -3.80 -6.62 18.51
N GLU A 353 -3.71 -7.76 17.82
CA GLU A 353 -3.50 -7.89 16.39
C GLU A 353 -4.74 -7.43 15.60
N GLU A 354 -5.93 -7.78 16.07
CA GLU A 354 -7.20 -7.28 15.52
C GLU A 354 -7.31 -5.78 15.71
N LEU A 355 -7.02 -5.28 16.92
CA LEU A 355 -7.01 -3.85 17.24
C LEU A 355 -6.06 -3.06 16.32
N HIS A 356 -4.83 -3.55 16.15
CA HIS A 356 -3.85 -2.97 15.22
C HIS A 356 -4.41 -2.90 13.81
N THR A 357 -4.97 -4.00 13.35
CA THR A 357 -5.44 -4.15 11.97
C THR A 357 -6.60 -3.21 11.70
N VAL A 358 -7.64 -3.16 12.54
CA VAL A 358 -8.81 -2.30 12.29
C VAL A 358 -8.47 -0.80 12.35
N ILE A 359 -7.56 -0.38 13.25
CA ILE A 359 -7.06 1.00 13.31
C ILE A 359 -6.31 1.35 12.02
N LYS A 360 -5.44 0.43 11.56
CA LYS A 360 -4.66 0.58 10.34
C LYS A 360 -5.55 0.63 9.09
N LEU A 361 -6.62 -0.17 9.04
CA LEU A 361 -7.54 -0.23 7.91
C LEU A 361 -8.39 1.02 7.76
N GLY A 362 -8.68 1.73 8.84
CA GLY A 362 -9.43 2.98 8.71
C GLY A 362 -10.41 3.29 9.82
N ALA A 363 -10.77 2.31 10.67
CA ALA A 363 -11.92 2.39 11.57
C ALA A 363 -11.91 3.66 12.44
N ASP A 364 -13.08 4.24 12.67
CA ASP A 364 -13.26 5.46 13.46
C ASP A 364 -13.44 5.15 14.95
N LEU A 365 -14.20 4.08 15.22
CA LEU A 365 -14.62 3.67 16.55
C LEU A 365 -14.37 2.18 16.75
N ILE A 366 -14.15 1.78 18.01
CA ILE A 366 -13.80 0.41 18.38
C ILE A 366 -14.60 -0.03 19.60
N GLN A 367 -15.18 -1.22 19.53
CA GLN A 367 -15.85 -1.89 20.63
C GLN A 367 -15.40 -3.35 20.70
N GLY A 368 -15.20 -3.88 21.91
CA GLY A 368 -14.87 -5.28 22.10
C GLY A 368 -14.27 -5.57 23.46
N TYR A 369 -14.04 -6.85 23.75
CA TYR A 369 -13.50 -7.25 25.05
C TYR A 369 -12.05 -6.84 25.28
N TYR A 370 -11.31 -6.54 24.21
CA TYR A 370 -9.96 -5.97 24.34
C TYR A 370 -10.00 -4.59 25.00
N THR A 371 -10.97 -3.74 24.64
CA THR A 371 -11.08 -2.38 25.19
C THR A 371 -11.76 -2.40 26.56
N ALA A 372 -12.98 -2.93 26.65
CA ALA A 372 -13.67 -3.22 27.92
C ALA A 372 -14.91 -4.10 27.72
N LYS A 373 -15.26 -4.85 28.77
CA LYS A 373 -16.47 -5.68 28.81
C LYS A 373 -17.71 -4.87 29.25
N PRO A 374 -18.92 -5.31 28.88
CA PRO A 374 -20.17 -4.73 29.40
C PRO A 374 -20.21 -4.74 30.93
N SER A 375 -20.61 -3.62 31.53
CA SER A 375 -20.63 -3.43 33.00
C SER A 375 -21.92 -2.74 33.46
N ALA A 376 -22.43 -3.12 34.64
CA ALA A 376 -23.56 -2.43 35.28
C ALA A 376 -23.23 -0.98 35.70
N SER A 377 -21.93 -0.68 35.85
CA SER A 377 -21.44 0.67 36.14
C SER A 377 -20.77 1.26 34.90
N VAL A 378 -21.04 2.53 34.62
CA VAL A 378 -20.51 3.26 33.46
C VAL A 378 -19.00 3.42 33.59
N VAL A 379 -18.26 2.79 32.67
CA VAL A 379 -16.80 2.84 32.62
C VAL A 379 -16.38 4.14 31.91
N ARG A 380 -15.95 5.15 32.66
CA ARG A 380 -15.58 6.47 32.11
C ARG A 380 -14.29 6.47 31.28
N GLN A 381 -13.42 5.50 31.51
CA GLN A 381 -12.13 5.40 30.86
C GLN A 381 -11.69 3.93 30.80
N ILE A 382 -11.23 3.49 29.63
CA ILE A 382 -10.64 2.16 29.45
C ILE A 382 -9.22 2.07 30.02
N ASP A 383 -8.68 0.86 30.12
CA ASP A 383 -7.33 0.64 30.66
C ASP A 383 -6.26 1.47 29.93
N GLU A 384 -5.35 2.09 30.69
CA GLU A 384 -4.38 3.03 30.14
C GLU A 384 -3.39 2.36 29.17
N LYS A 385 -3.11 1.05 29.33
CA LYS A 385 -2.27 0.32 28.37
C LYS A 385 -2.97 0.19 27.03
N CYS A 386 -4.27 -0.10 27.04
CA CYS A 386 -5.08 -0.16 25.82
C CYS A 386 -5.11 1.20 25.11
N ARG A 387 -5.27 2.31 25.86
CA ARG A 387 -5.22 3.67 25.28
C ARG A 387 -3.86 4.00 24.68
N ALA A 388 -2.78 3.66 25.39
CA ALA A 388 -1.42 3.87 24.87
C ALA A 388 -1.21 3.10 23.56
N ARG A 389 -1.74 1.88 23.47
CA ARG A 389 -1.68 1.04 22.27
C ARG A 389 -2.47 1.63 21.10
N ILE A 390 -3.71 2.08 21.34
CA ILE A 390 -4.54 2.77 20.34
C ILE A 390 -3.80 4.01 19.80
N LYS A 391 -3.25 4.86 20.68
CA LYS A 391 -2.47 6.04 20.29
C LYS A 391 -1.25 5.69 19.45
N GLN A 392 -0.51 4.64 19.87
CA GLN A 392 0.65 4.15 19.11
C GLN A 392 0.23 3.72 17.70
N PHE A 393 -0.79 2.87 17.59
CA PHE A 393 -1.26 2.34 16.31
C PHE A 393 -1.85 3.43 15.40
N HIS A 394 -2.55 4.39 15.99
CA HIS A 394 -3.03 5.55 15.26
C HIS A 394 -1.89 6.42 14.73
N GLN A 395 -0.85 6.63 15.55
CA GLN A 395 0.36 7.34 15.13
C GLN A 395 1.10 6.60 14.01
N GLU A 396 1.23 5.26 14.10
CA GLU A 396 1.79 4.42 13.02
C GLU A 396 1.01 4.59 11.70
N ARG A 397 -0.32 4.72 11.75
CA ARG A 397 -1.15 5.04 10.57
C ARG A 397 -0.88 6.44 10.03
N ILE A 398 -0.85 7.47 10.88
CA ILE A 398 -0.59 8.88 10.48
C ILE A 398 0.82 9.04 9.89
N ASP A 399 1.82 8.41 10.51
CA ASP A 399 3.23 8.46 10.08
C ASP A 399 3.45 7.80 8.70
N GLY A 400 2.39 7.21 8.13
CA GLY A 400 2.38 6.71 6.77
C GLY A 400 2.96 5.30 6.64
N ASN A 401 2.88 4.49 7.70
CA ASN A 401 3.15 3.04 7.61
C ASN A 401 1.98 2.24 7.00
N SER A 402 1.00 2.89 6.38
CA SER A 402 0.11 2.29 5.36
C SER A 402 0.86 1.95 4.06
N LYS A 403 2.10 1.45 4.17
CA LYS A 403 2.80 0.90 3.01
C LYS A 403 2.17 -0.44 2.68
N ARG A 404 1.46 -0.54 1.55
CA ARG A 404 1.27 -1.85 0.92
C ARG A 404 2.60 -2.18 0.25
N VAL A 405 3.43 -2.90 0.98
CA VAL A 405 4.79 -3.27 0.56
C VAL A 405 4.73 -4.54 -0.26
N HIS A 406 5.28 -4.49 -1.48
CA HIS A 406 5.59 -5.68 -2.24
C HIS A 406 7.05 -6.07 -2.01
N VAL A 407 7.29 -7.21 -1.35
CA VAL A 407 8.64 -7.77 -1.21
C VAL A 407 8.95 -8.58 -2.47
N ALA A 408 9.91 -8.10 -3.25
CA ALA A 408 10.38 -8.73 -4.48
C ALA A 408 11.19 -10.00 -4.18
N GLY A 409 11.33 -10.89 -5.18
CA GLY A 409 12.21 -12.05 -5.10
C GLY A 409 11.51 -13.40 -5.09
N LYS A 410 10.18 -13.46 -4.88
CA LYS A 410 9.39 -14.69 -5.14
C LYS A 410 9.29 -15.00 -6.63
N THR A 411 9.14 -13.95 -7.45
CA THR A 411 9.21 -14.00 -8.91
C THR A 411 10.32 -13.05 -9.37
N ASN A 412 10.88 -13.32 -10.55
CA ASN A 412 11.84 -12.43 -11.19
C ASN A 412 11.17 -11.30 -11.99
N ARG A 413 9.85 -11.33 -12.22
CA ARG A 413 9.11 -10.29 -12.94
C ARG A 413 8.03 -9.70 -12.05
N ILE A 414 7.96 -8.38 -12.03
CA ILE A 414 7.02 -7.57 -11.26
C ILE A 414 6.28 -6.63 -12.22
N SER A 415 4.95 -6.61 -12.16
CA SER A 415 4.10 -5.73 -12.98
C SER A 415 3.66 -4.52 -12.16
N LEU A 416 4.08 -3.31 -12.52
CA LEU A 416 3.64 -2.09 -11.84
C LEU A 416 2.15 -1.83 -12.00
N SER A 417 1.56 -2.20 -13.14
CA SER A 417 0.12 -2.04 -13.36
C SER A 417 -0.71 -2.89 -12.40
N THR A 418 -0.20 -4.08 -12.05
CA THR A 418 -0.83 -4.97 -11.06
C THR A 418 -0.65 -4.41 -9.66
N LEU A 419 0.58 -4.04 -9.30
CA LEU A 419 0.88 -3.47 -7.98
C LEU A 419 0.11 -2.18 -7.70
N ALA A 420 0.00 -1.29 -8.70
CA ALA A 420 -0.77 -0.06 -8.57
C ALA A 420 -2.28 -0.33 -8.38
N LYS A 421 -2.86 -1.31 -9.10
CA LYS A 421 -4.26 -1.74 -8.88
C LYS A 421 -4.46 -2.33 -7.49
N ASP A 422 -3.47 -3.04 -6.98
CA ASP A 422 -3.48 -3.59 -5.63
C ASP A 422 -3.18 -2.53 -4.56
N GLY A 423 -3.04 -1.25 -4.93
CA GLY A 423 -2.75 -0.14 -4.02
C GLY A 423 -1.37 -0.23 -3.35
N CYS A 424 -0.41 -0.94 -3.96
CA CYS A 424 0.97 -1.01 -3.50
C CYS A 424 1.66 0.35 -3.61
N THR A 425 2.39 0.73 -2.58
CA THR A 425 3.11 2.01 -2.50
C THR A 425 4.63 1.83 -2.52
N ASP A 426 5.12 0.65 -2.17
CA ASP A 426 6.55 0.38 -2.03
C ASP A 426 6.90 -1.00 -2.56
N ILE A 427 7.99 -1.09 -3.35
CA ILE A 427 8.65 -2.34 -3.71
C ILE A 427 9.91 -2.44 -2.88
N ILE A 428 10.10 -3.54 -2.16
CA ILE A 428 11.34 -3.83 -1.43
C ILE A 428 12.11 -4.93 -2.15
N ILE A 429 13.38 -4.68 -2.46
CA ILE A 429 14.31 -5.64 -3.06
C ILE A 429 15.45 -5.89 -2.07
N GLY A 430 15.87 -7.14 -1.90
CA GLY A 430 17.02 -7.53 -1.08
C GLY A 430 16.68 -8.12 0.28
N SER A 431 15.49 -8.71 0.45
CA SER A 431 15.13 -9.45 1.67
C SER A 431 15.81 -10.82 1.73
N ASP A 432 15.98 -11.36 2.94
CA ASP A 432 16.67 -12.64 3.18
C ASP A 432 15.95 -13.85 2.52
N ASP A 433 14.66 -13.72 2.23
CA ASP A 433 13.80 -14.76 1.66
C ASP A 433 13.71 -14.74 0.11
N MET A 434 14.49 -13.89 -0.57
CA MET A 434 14.50 -13.82 -2.04
C MET A 434 14.96 -15.12 -2.69
N VAL A 435 14.15 -15.66 -3.60
CA VAL A 435 14.52 -16.79 -4.48
C VAL A 435 15.29 -16.29 -5.70
N TYR A 436 14.85 -15.18 -6.30
CA TYR A 436 15.47 -14.54 -7.46
C TYR A 436 16.19 -13.26 -7.02
N LYS A 437 17.49 -13.17 -7.25
CA LYS A 437 18.26 -11.94 -6.98
C LYS A 437 18.06 -10.88 -8.05
N ASP A 438 17.98 -11.30 -9.30
CA ASP A 438 17.77 -10.40 -10.44
C ASP A 438 16.26 -10.22 -10.68
N ILE A 439 15.82 -8.97 -10.74
CA ILE A 439 14.41 -8.58 -10.77
C ILE A 439 14.15 -7.69 -11.99
N SER A 440 13.07 -7.95 -12.72
CA SER A 440 12.57 -7.09 -13.79
C SER A 440 11.25 -6.45 -13.35
N ILE A 441 11.22 -5.12 -13.30
CA ILE A 441 10.04 -4.31 -13.01
C ILE A 441 9.53 -3.76 -14.34
N ILE A 442 8.29 -4.14 -14.69
CA ILE A 442 7.67 -3.84 -15.96
C ILE A 442 6.51 -2.88 -15.72
N GLY A 443 6.60 -1.71 -16.32
CA GLY A 443 5.58 -0.69 -16.31
C GLY A 443 4.62 -0.81 -17.48
N THR A 444 3.77 0.21 -17.60
CA THR A 444 2.99 0.47 -18.80
C THR A 444 3.34 1.89 -19.21
N PRO A 445 3.73 2.13 -20.48
CA PRO A 445 4.13 3.46 -20.91
C PRO A 445 3.12 4.52 -20.50
N GLN A 446 3.62 5.60 -19.87
CA GLN A 446 2.84 6.76 -19.41
C GLN A 446 1.86 6.51 -18.25
N MET A 447 1.73 5.27 -17.73
CA MET A 447 0.93 5.00 -16.55
C MET A 447 1.69 5.45 -15.30
N LYS A 448 1.27 6.58 -14.72
CA LYS A 448 1.86 7.10 -13.48
C LYS A 448 1.64 6.11 -12.33
N THR A 449 2.69 5.81 -11.59
CA THR A 449 2.61 4.98 -10.38
C THR A 449 3.28 5.69 -9.22
N ASP A 450 2.53 5.88 -8.13
CA ASP A 450 3.03 6.43 -6.87
C ASP A 450 3.77 5.35 -6.06
N ILE A 451 4.65 4.60 -6.73
CA ILE A 451 5.39 3.47 -6.16
C ILE A 451 6.84 3.90 -5.92
N HIS A 452 7.29 3.67 -4.70
CA HIS A 452 8.66 3.85 -4.26
C HIS A 452 9.45 2.54 -4.35
N LEU A 453 10.68 2.57 -4.85
CA LEU A 453 11.54 1.39 -4.90
C LEU A 453 12.63 1.47 -3.82
N LEU A 454 12.58 0.57 -2.84
CA LEU A 454 13.57 0.46 -1.76
C LEU A 454 14.44 -0.78 -1.97
N ILE A 455 15.75 -0.58 -2.10
CA ILE A 455 16.74 -1.64 -2.19
C ILE A 455 17.43 -1.74 -0.83
N GLN A 456 17.35 -2.90 -0.19
CA GLN A 456 17.89 -3.13 1.13
C GLN A 456 19.43 -3.02 1.16
N PRO A 457 20.02 -2.71 2.33
CA PRO A 457 21.46 -2.73 2.53
C PRO A 457 22.08 -4.08 2.11
N GLU A 458 23.34 -4.04 1.69
CA GLU A 458 24.14 -5.20 1.26
C GLU A 458 23.61 -5.95 0.02
N TYR A 459 22.49 -5.52 -0.57
CA TYR A 459 21.96 -6.16 -1.78
C TYR A 459 22.97 -6.09 -2.94
N ARG A 460 23.12 -7.22 -3.64
CA ARG A 460 23.96 -7.34 -4.83
C ARG A 460 23.21 -8.09 -5.92
N GLY A 461 22.88 -7.39 -7.01
CA GLY A 461 22.12 -7.97 -8.11
C GLY A 461 21.75 -6.97 -9.18
N THR A 462 20.97 -7.45 -10.15
CA THR A 462 20.52 -6.69 -11.32
C THR A 462 19.04 -6.37 -11.20
N ILE A 463 18.68 -5.12 -11.43
CA ILE A 463 17.29 -4.65 -11.48
C ILE A 463 17.04 -4.10 -12.89
N THR A 464 16.15 -4.73 -13.65
CA THR A 464 15.73 -4.24 -14.96
C THR A 464 14.48 -3.37 -14.81
N LEU A 465 14.51 -2.16 -15.35
CA LEU A 465 13.34 -1.29 -15.47
C LEU A 465 12.90 -1.24 -16.94
N GLU A 466 11.68 -1.68 -17.21
CA GLU A 466 11.08 -1.71 -18.55
C GLU A 466 9.81 -0.84 -18.56
N ASP A 467 9.85 0.29 -19.28
CA ASP A 467 8.73 1.24 -19.42
C ASP A 467 8.11 1.70 -18.09
N VAL A 468 8.92 1.92 -17.06
CA VAL A 468 8.43 2.33 -15.73
C VAL A 468 8.15 3.82 -15.64
N TYR A 469 7.17 4.19 -14.81
CA TYR A 469 6.89 5.59 -14.47
C TYR A 469 6.69 5.72 -12.96
N PHE A 470 7.73 6.16 -12.26
CA PHE A 470 7.67 6.41 -10.82
C PHE A 470 7.36 7.87 -10.53
N THR A 471 6.42 8.08 -9.61
CA THR A 471 6.06 9.40 -9.04
C THR A 471 6.25 9.37 -7.53
N ASN A 472 6.63 10.52 -6.96
CA ASN A 472 6.69 10.68 -5.52
C ASN A 472 5.98 11.95 -5.06
N VAL A 473 5.34 11.88 -3.89
CA VAL A 473 4.55 12.96 -3.28
C VAL A 473 5.23 13.56 -2.05
N LYS A 474 6.30 12.92 -1.52
CA LYS A 474 6.88 13.23 -0.19
C LYS A 474 8.35 13.67 -0.19
N ASN A 475 8.89 14.20 -1.30
CA ASN A 475 10.33 14.56 -1.42
C ASN A 475 11.29 13.42 -1.03
N ARG A 476 10.85 12.17 -1.16
CA ARG A 476 11.73 11.00 -1.01
C ARG A 476 12.38 10.69 -2.37
N PRO A 477 13.54 10.01 -2.40
CA PRO A 477 14.01 9.40 -3.64
C PRO A 477 12.91 8.51 -4.25
N GLY A 478 12.94 8.31 -5.56
CA GLY A 478 12.07 7.36 -6.25
C GLY A 478 12.64 5.95 -6.19
N ILE A 479 13.97 5.86 -6.22
CA ILE A 479 14.76 4.65 -6.01
C ILE A 479 15.75 4.92 -4.88
N ASP A 480 15.59 4.20 -3.78
CA ASP A 480 16.40 4.33 -2.57
C ASP A 480 17.32 3.11 -2.44
N ILE A 481 18.63 3.32 -2.62
CA ILE A 481 19.63 2.26 -2.49
C ILE A 481 20.16 2.25 -1.07
N GLY A 482 20.06 1.10 -0.40
CA GLY A 482 20.62 0.90 0.93
C GLY A 482 22.15 0.92 0.97
N GLU A 483 22.72 1.06 2.17
CA GLU A 483 24.16 1.08 2.39
C GLU A 483 24.85 -0.25 1.99
N ASN A 484 26.11 -0.17 1.56
CA ASN A 484 26.93 -1.33 1.14
C ASN A 484 26.33 -2.16 -0.02
N ALA A 485 25.32 -1.63 -0.72
CA ALA A 485 24.68 -2.30 -1.85
C ALA A 485 25.48 -2.10 -3.14
N SER A 486 25.41 -3.07 -4.05
CA SER A 486 25.98 -3.01 -5.40
C SER A 486 24.93 -3.40 -6.42
N VAL A 487 24.35 -2.39 -7.08
CA VAL A 487 23.19 -2.55 -7.95
C VAL A 487 23.58 -2.32 -9.41
N SER A 488 23.22 -3.24 -10.31
CA SER A 488 23.17 -2.94 -11.75
C SER A 488 21.73 -2.64 -12.16
N LEU A 489 21.45 -1.42 -12.60
CA LEU A 489 20.15 -0.96 -13.06
C LEU A 489 20.12 -0.99 -14.59
N VAL A 490 19.42 -1.97 -15.17
CA VAL A 490 19.30 -2.15 -16.61
C VAL A 490 18.05 -1.44 -17.11
N LEU A 491 18.22 -0.43 -17.97
CA LEU A 491 17.14 0.34 -18.55
C LEU A 491 16.71 -0.26 -19.89
N VAL A 492 15.40 -0.50 -20.04
CA VAL A 492 14.76 -0.97 -21.27
C VAL A 492 13.55 -0.07 -21.57
N GLY A 493 13.34 0.29 -22.84
CA GLY A 493 12.21 1.12 -23.26
C GLY A 493 12.30 2.58 -22.78
N PHE A 494 11.18 3.15 -22.33
CA PHE A 494 11.06 4.55 -21.91
C PHE A 494 10.71 4.66 -20.42
N ASN A 495 11.71 4.94 -19.58
CA ASN A 495 11.55 5.03 -18.13
C ASN A 495 11.45 6.50 -17.69
N THR A 496 10.58 6.78 -16.72
CA THR A 496 10.37 8.13 -16.18
C THR A 496 10.40 8.15 -14.66
N LEU A 497 11.20 9.04 -14.08
CA LEU A 497 11.17 9.44 -12.67
C LEU A 497 10.64 10.86 -12.60
N TYR A 498 9.43 11.03 -12.07
CA TYR A 498 8.78 12.33 -11.99
C TYR A 498 8.71 12.80 -10.54
N ARG A 499 9.30 13.98 -10.28
CA ARG A 499 9.47 14.59 -8.95
C ARG A 499 10.29 13.74 -7.97
N CYS A 500 11.14 12.86 -8.49
CA CYS A 500 11.97 11.99 -7.67
C CYS A 500 13.27 11.60 -8.41
N GLY A 501 14.30 11.22 -7.64
CA GLY A 501 15.60 10.81 -8.16
C GLY A 501 16.03 9.44 -7.64
N ILE A 502 17.29 9.07 -7.88
CA ILE A 502 17.93 7.85 -7.41
C ILE A 502 18.94 8.21 -6.32
N GLN A 503 18.76 7.67 -5.12
CA GLN A 503 19.72 7.83 -4.03
C GLN A 503 20.79 6.73 -4.06
N VAL A 504 22.05 7.11 -3.87
CA VAL A 504 23.25 6.27 -3.88
C VAL A 504 24.12 6.67 -2.68
N PRO A 505 24.04 5.95 -1.56
CA PRO A 505 24.89 6.20 -0.39
C PRO A 505 26.38 6.05 -0.69
N ASP A 506 27.24 6.69 0.11
CA ASP A 506 28.71 6.67 0.00
C ASP A 506 29.30 5.25 -0.05
N SER A 507 28.75 4.34 0.75
CA SER A 507 29.20 2.94 0.82
C SER A 507 28.73 2.05 -0.34
N SER A 508 27.90 2.58 -1.25
CA SER A 508 27.20 1.80 -2.26
C SER A 508 27.72 2.06 -3.68
N LYS A 509 27.37 1.16 -4.60
CA LYS A 509 27.70 1.27 -6.02
C LYS A 509 26.45 1.12 -6.87
N LEU A 510 26.27 2.05 -7.81
CA LEU A 510 25.23 1.99 -8.83
C LEU A 510 25.89 1.92 -10.21
N VAL A 511 25.54 0.89 -10.97
CA VAL A 511 25.89 0.76 -12.39
C VAL A 511 24.61 0.88 -13.20
N ILE A 512 24.53 1.81 -14.15
CA ILE A 512 23.38 1.94 -15.05
C ILE A 512 23.77 1.36 -16.41
N GLU A 513 22.98 0.41 -16.91
CA GLU A 513 23.24 -0.37 -18.13
C GLU A 513 21.99 -0.42 -19.01
N GLY A 514 22.11 -0.99 -20.22
CA GLY A 514 20.99 -1.15 -21.16
C GLY A 514 20.96 -0.11 -22.27
N ASP A 515 19.92 -0.17 -23.10
CA ASP A 515 19.69 0.68 -24.28
C ASP A 515 18.42 1.54 -24.16
N GLY A 516 17.66 1.38 -23.07
CA GLY A 516 16.49 2.18 -22.76
C GLY A 516 16.82 3.61 -22.36
N SER A 517 15.83 4.48 -22.46
CA SER A 517 15.92 5.88 -22.05
C SER A 517 15.41 6.09 -20.62
N LEU A 518 15.93 7.12 -19.96
CA LEU A 518 15.52 7.56 -18.63
C LEU A 518 15.30 9.07 -18.62
N LEU A 519 14.05 9.49 -18.36
CA LEU A 519 13.70 10.88 -18.10
C LEU A 519 13.56 11.10 -16.59
N ILE A 520 14.27 12.09 -16.04
CA ILE A 520 14.11 12.55 -14.66
C ILE A 520 13.64 14.01 -14.70
N ASP A 521 12.45 14.30 -14.18
CA ASP A 521 11.87 15.66 -14.13
C ASP A 521 11.70 16.08 -12.67
N LEU A 522 12.53 17.02 -12.22
CA LEU A 522 12.58 17.50 -10.85
C LEU A 522 11.96 18.89 -10.75
N ASP A 523 11.06 19.05 -9.78
CA ASP A 523 10.30 20.27 -9.53
C ASP A 523 10.14 20.45 -8.01
N ALA A 524 11.26 20.74 -7.33
CA ALA A 524 11.33 20.90 -5.89
C ALA A 524 12.37 21.96 -5.50
N ALA A 525 12.22 22.56 -4.32
CA ALA A 525 13.13 23.61 -3.85
C ALA A 525 14.60 23.13 -3.79
N GLU A 526 14.84 21.97 -3.21
CA GLU A 526 16.13 21.27 -3.24
C GLU A 526 15.91 19.89 -3.87
N SER A 527 16.70 19.55 -4.89
CA SER A 527 16.52 18.29 -5.61
C SER A 527 17.83 17.67 -6.07
N TYR A 528 17.84 16.35 -6.25
CA TYR A 528 18.91 15.63 -6.93
C TYR A 528 18.34 14.55 -7.86
N ALA A 529 18.98 14.30 -9.00
CA ALA A 529 18.49 13.33 -9.98
C ALA A 529 19.10 11.94 -9.76
N ILE A 530 20.43 11.82 -9.76
CA ILE A 530 21.14 10.54 -9.51
C ILE A 530 22.34 10.82 -8.61
N GLY A 531 22.36 10.25 -7.40
CA GLY A 531 23.46 10.37 -6.46
C GLY A 531 22.96 10.59 -5.04
N ASN A 532 23.27 11.70 -4.38
CA ASN A 532 22.85 11.88 -2.98
C ASN A 532 22.51 13.34 -2.67
N ASP A 533 22.01 13.59 -1.46
CA ASP A 533 21.61 14.93 -1.01
C ASP A 533 22.79 15.90 -0.85
N PHE A 534 22.46 17.17 -0.54
CA PHE A 534 23.42 18.27 -0.39
C PHE A 534 24.37 18.13 0.80
N LYS A 535 24.15 17.18 1.72
CA LYS A 535 24.91 17.02 2.97
C LYS A 535 25.71 15.72 3.01
N SER A 536 25.59 14.89 1.99
CA SER A 536 26.16 13.54 1.96
C SER A 536 27.10 13.36 0.78
N HIS A 537 27.98 12.36 0.89
CA HIS A 537 28.74 11.84 -0.25
C HIS A 537 27.88 10.88 -1.06
N ASN A 538 28.14 10.77 -2.36
CA ASN A 538 27.63 9.66 -3.15
C ASN A 538 28.68 8.56 -3.26
N GLY A 539 28.22 7.32 -3.33
CA GLY A 539 29.08 6.18 -3.66
C GLY A 539 29.50 6.18 -5.14
N GLU A 540 29.98 5.04 -5.64
CA GLU A 540 30.45 4.95 -7.03
C GLU A 540 29.25 4.89 -8.00
N ILE A 541 29.12 5.90 -8.86
CA ILE A 541 28.09 5.95 -9.91
C ILE A 541 28.75 5.70 -11.26
N VAL A 542 28.34 4.62 -11.93
CA VAL A 542 28.90 4.18 -13.22
C VAL A 542 27.81 4.10 -14.28
N PHE A 543 27.99 4.77 -15.41
CA PHE A 543 27.08 4.68 -16.55
C PHE A 543 27.73 3.90 -17.70
N ASN A 544 27.13 2.76 -18.03
CA ASN A 544 27.50 1.82 -19.09
C ASN A 544 26.30 1.55 -20.01
N GLN A 545 25.49 2.58 -20.29
CA GLN A 545 24.24 2.49 -21.03
C GLN A 545 24.33 3.23 -22.38
N ASP A 546 23.59 2.79 -23.39
CA ASP A 546 23.62 3.35 -24.75
C ASP A 546 22.45 4.31 -25.05
N GLY A 547 21.40 4.29 -24.24
CA GLY A 547 20.22 5.12 -24.38
C GLY A 547 20.40 6.58 -23.95
N LEU A 548 19.31 7.34 -24.08
CA LEU A 548 19.26 8.75 -23.68
C LEU A 548 18.88 8.89 -22.21
N ILE A 549 19.73 9.56 -21.42
CA ILE A 549 19.40 10.03 -20.07
C ILE A 549 19.12 11.53 -20.15
N ARG A 550 17.89 11.93 -19.84
CA ARG A 550 17.47 13.32 -19.82
C ARG A 550 17.11 13.76 -18.39
N VAL A 551 17.73 14.83 -17.91
CA VAL A 551 17.40 15.44 -16.61
C VAL A 551 16.86 16.84 -16.84
N LYS A 552 15.63 17.07 -16.36
CA LYS A 552 15.03 18.40 -16.23
C LYS A 552 15.00 18.78 -14.76
N SER A 553 15.44 19.99 -14.43
CA SER A 553 15.43 20.44 -13.04
C SER A 553 15.00 21.89 -12.94
N ARG A 554 13.96 22.13 -12.13
CA ARG A 554 13.45 23.44 -11.77
C ARG A 554 13.38 23.59 -10.26
N GLY A 555 13.68 24.79 -9.76
CA GLY A 555 13.60 25.08 -8.34
C GLY A 555 14.69 26.03 -7.85
N LYS A 556 15.06 25.89 -6.58
CA LYS A 556 16.07 26.76 -5.97
C LYS A 556 17.48 26.17 -6.13
N SER A 557 17.66 24.95 -5.67
CA SER A 557 18.95 24.25 -5.74
C SER A 557 18.84 22.87 -6.35
N SER A 558 19.76 22.49 -7.23
CA SER A 558 19.74 21.16 -7.84
C SER A 558 21.10 20.52 -8.09
N ILE A 559 21.11 19.18 -8.04
CA ILE A 559 22.25 18.34 -8.42
C ILE A 559 21.76 17.30 -9.44
N CYS A 560 22.17 17.37 -10.70
CA CYS A 560 21.66 16.40 -11.68
C CYS A 560 22.32 15.03 -11.47
N ILE A 561 23.64 14.93 -11.52
CA ILE A 561 24.41 13.71 -11.27
C ILE A 561 25.52 14.00 -10.25
N GLY A 562 25.45 13.39 -9.07
CA GLY A 562 26.45 13.52 -8.00
C GLY A 562 25.83 13.83 -6.64
N SER A 563 26.52 14.63 -5.81
CA SER A 563 26.09 14.88 -4.42
C SER A 563 26.62 16.18 -3.84
N GLY A 564 26.18 16.53 -2.63
CA GLY A 564 26.68 17.70 -1.93
C GLY A 564 28.16 17.60 -1.56
N MET A 565 28.59 16.49 -0.97
CA MET A 565 29.92 16.36 -0.36
C MET A 565 30.95 15.66 -1.26
N GLY A 566 30.55 15.21 -2.46
CA GLY A 566 31.46 14.64 -3.45
C GLY A 566 31.34 13.13 -3.60
N GLY A 567 32.10 12.57 -4.52
CA GLY A 567 32.06 11.15 -4.84
C GLY A 567 32.74 10.83 -6.17
N ILE A 568 32.60 9.58 -6.62
CA ILE A 568 33.21 9.08 -7.86
C ILE A 568 32.13 8.94 -8.94
N ILE A 569 32.30 9.62 -10.06
CA ILE A 569 31.36 9.59 -11.19
C ILE A 569 32.10 9.11 -12.45
N ARG A 570 31.63 7.99 -13.02
CA ARG A 570 32.18 7.41 -14.25
C ARG A 570 31.08 7.30 -15.30
N ILE A 571 31.21 8.04 -16.40
CA ILE A 571 30.27 8.01 -17.53
C ILE A 571 31.00 7.44 -18.74
N ASN A 572 30.83 6.14 -19.03
CA ASN A 572 31.68 5.43 -19.99
C ASN A 572 31.11 5.36 -21.42
N LYS A 573 29.80 5.59 -21.57
CA LYS A 573 29.08 5.69 -22.85
C LYS A 573 27.66 6.24 -22.66
N GLY A 574 27.02 6.63 -23.76
CA GLY A 574 25.61 7.04 -23.82
C GLY A 574 25.39 8.49 -24.25
N GLU A 575 24.12 8.89 -24.30
CA GLU A 575 23.68 10.26 -24.59
C GLU A 575 23.04 10.88 -23.34
N TYR A 576 23.46 12.10 -23.00
CA TYR A 576 23.01 12.82 -21.80
C TYR A 576 22.51 14.21 -22.18
N ASN A 577 21.28 14.53 -21.77
CA ASN A 577 20.68 15.82 -22.02
C ASN A 577 20.22 16.49 -20.72
N PHE A 578 20.71 17.70 -20.47
CA PHE A 578 20.39 18.46 -19.26
C PHE A 578 19.64 19.75 -19.62
N ASP A 579 18.56 20.03 -18.90
CA ASP A 579 17.72 21.22 -19.02
C ASP A 579 17.46 21.71 -17.59
N VAL A 580 18.27 22.67 -17.14
CA VAL A 580 18.33 23.09 -15.74
C VAL A 580 18.01 24.57 -15.64
N ASP A 581 17.04 24.91 -14.79
CA ASP A 581 16.60 26.29 -14.50
C ASP A 581 16.42 26.48 -12.99
N THR A 582 17.47 26.99 -12.33
CA THR A 582 17.58 27.02 -10.86
C THR A 582 18.37 28.24 -10.36
N GLU A 583 18.33 28.56 -9.06
CA GLU A 583 19.20 29.60 -8.49
C GLU A 583 20.64 29.10 -8.30
N SER A 584 20.83 27.88 -7.82
CA SER A 584 22.15 27.28 -7.62
C SER A 584 22.21 25.82 -8.01
N SER A 585 23.14 25.43 -8.88
CA SER A 585 23.12 24.06 -9.37
C SER A 585 24.45 23.49 -9.83
N VAL A 586 24.51 22.16 -9.80
CA VAL A 586 25.60 21.36 -10.38
C VAL A 586 25.01 20.29 -11.30
N CYS A 587 25.36 20.30 -12.59
CA CYS A 587 24.87 19.27 -13.50
C CYS A 587 25.57 17.92 -13.26
N ILE A 588 26.90 17.88 -13.32
CA ILE A 588 27.67 16.67 -13.05
C ILE A 588 28.77 17.01 -12.06
N GLY A 589 28.62 16.54 -10.83
CA GLY A 589 29.66 16.64 -9.81
C GLY A 589 29.16 16.96 -8.42
N SER A 590 29.73 17.98 -7.76
CA SER A 590 29.38 18.25 -6.37
C SER A 590 29.35 19.71 -5.94
N VAL A 591 28.67 19.99 -4.84
CA VAL A 591 28.48 21.35 -4.35
C VAL A 591 29.62 21.78 -3.43
N PHE A 592 29.85 21.07 -2.33
CA PHE A 592 30.85 21.38 -1.30
C PHE A 592 32.07 20.46 -1.35
N GLY A 593 31.94 19.33 -2.03
CA GLY A 593 32.90 18.25 -2.07
C GLY A 593 33.98 18.34 -3.14
N MET A 594 35.05 17.57 -2.93
CA MET A 594 35.95 17.20 -4.02
C MET A 594 35.28 16.15 -4.90
N VAL A 595 35.49 16.23 -6.21
CA VAL A 595 34.93 15.27 -7.17
C VAL A 595 35.96 14.73 -8.14
N ASP A 596 35.88 13.43 -8.45
CA ASP A 596 36.59 12.78 -9.55
C ASP A 596 35.59 12.34 -10.63
N ILE A 597 35.69 12.96 -11.80
CA ILE A 597 34.77 12.79 -12.92
C ILE A 597 35.53 12.21 -14.10
N ASN A 598 35.14 11.02 -14.55
CA ASN A 598 35.65 10.42 -15.78
C ASN A 598 34.51 10.24 -16.79
N ILE A 599 34.63 10.88 -17.95
CA ILE A 599 33.66 10.81 -19.04
C ILE A 599 34.37 10.27 -20.29
N THR A 600 33.82 9.24 -20.90
CA THR A 600 34.40 8.58 -22.08
C THR A 600 33.29 8.18 -23.05
N THR A 601 33.50 8.29 -24.37
CA THR A 601 32.54 7.82 -25.41
C THR A 601 31.10 8.33 -25.24
N CYS A 602 30.93 9.57 -24.81
CA CYS A 602 29.60 10.15 -24.52
C CYS A 602 29.24 11.30 -25.46
N ARG A 603 27.94 11.52 -25.64
CA ARG A 603 27.39 12.78 -26.14
C ARG A 603 26.66 13.49 -25.01
N ILE A 604 27.06 14.72 -24.69
CA ILE A 604 26.47 15.53 -23.62
C ILE A 604 25.97 16.85 -24.22
N ASP A 605 24.69 17.11 -24.11
CA ASP A 605 24.05 18.34 -24.57
C ASP A 605 23.34 19.02 -23.38
N GLY A 606 23.56 20.31 -23.16
CA GLY A 606 23.06 21.00 -21.97
C GLY A 606 22.55 22.42 -22.23
N GLU A 607 21.37 22.72 -21.68
CA GLU A 607 20.89 24.08 -21.44
C GLU A 607 20.90 24.33 -19.92
N PHE A 608 21.70 25.30 -19.48
CA PHE A 608 21.99 25.53 -18.07
C PHE A 608 21.75 26.99 -17.68
N ALA A 609 20.60 27.21 -17.05
CA ALA A 609 20.16 28.47 -16.48
C ALA A 609 20.38 28.44 -14.97
N SER A 610 21.40 29.15 -14.47
CA SER A 610 21.70 29.18 -13.04
C SER A 610 22.32 30.49 -12.58
N SER A 611 21.86 31.08 -11.47
CA SER A 611 22.54 32.26 -10.91
C SER A 611 23.97 31.92 -10.51
N VAL A 612 24.18 30.82 -9.81
CA VAL A 612 25.51 30.33 -9.42
C VAL A 612 25.61 28.82 -9.63
N GLY A 613 26.51 28.36 -10.49
CA GLY A 613 26.62 26.92 -10.72
C GLY A 613 27.77 26.44 -11.56
N THR A 614 27.92 25.12 -11.59
CA THR A 614 28.94 24.42 -12.36
C THR A 614 28.28 23.37 -13.25
N PHE A 615 28.57 23.33 -14.55
CA PHE A 615 28.01 22.27 -15.39
C PHE A 615 28.73 20.94 -15.13
N ILE A 616 30.05 20.86 -15.29
CA ILE A 616 30.84 19.67 -14.94
C ILE A 616 31.91 20.05 -13.92
N GLY A 617 31.84 19.53 -12.69
CA GLY A 617 32.87 19.71 -11.67
C GLY A 617 32.34 20.02 -10.28
N SER A 618 33.02 20.90 -9.55
CA SER A 618 32.67 21.25 -8.16
C SER A 618 32.30 22.73 -8.04
N MET A 619 31.44 23.11 -7.10
CA MET A 619 31.15 24.53 -6.85
C MET A 619 32.14 25.14 -5.85
N GLU A 620 32.30 24.52 -4.69
CA GLU A 620 33.10 25.09 -3.58
C GLU A 620 34.45 24.40 -3.35
N ASN A 621 34.78 23.31 -4.05
CA ASN A 621 36.00 22.53 -3.81
C ASN A 621 36.74 22.16 -5.09
N ASP A 622 37.82 21.39 -4.94
CA ASP A 622 38.66 20.94 -6.04
C ASP A 622 37.96 19.92 -6.95
N ALA A 623 38.29 19.95 -8.24
CA ALA A 623 37.71 19.06 -9.23
C ALA A 623 38.80 18.40 -10.09
N SER A 624 38.74 17.07 -10.20
CA SER A 624 39.52 16.27 -11.15
C SER A 624 38.58 15.79 -12.25
N ILE A 625 38.79 16.26 -13.47
CA ILE A 625 37.89 16.03 -14.61
C ILE A 625 38.70 15.46 -15.78
N SER A 626 38.32 14.30 -16.28
CA SER A 626 38.88 13.70 -17.48
C SER A 626 37.77 13.39 -18.48
N ILE A 627 37.82 13.99 -19.67
CA ILE A 627 36.83 13.75 -20.74
C ILE A 627 37.54 13.25 -22.00
N THR A 628 37.20 12.05 -22.47
CA THR A 628 37.83 11.45 -23.65
C THR A 628 36.83 10.94 -24.68
N LYS A 629 37.18 10.97 -25.97
CA LYS A 629 36.37 10.37 -27.07
C LYS A 629 34.89 10.79 -27.07
N SER A 630 34.59 12.02 -26.69
CA SER A 630 33.22 12.48 -26.41
C SER A 630 32.88 13.76 -27.19
N SER A 631 31.62 14.15 -27.18
CA SER A 631 31.17 15.47 -27.62
C SER A 631 30.36 16.15 -26.53
N VAL A 632 30.70 17.40 -26.19
CA VAL A 632 29.98 18.19 -25.19
C VAL A 632 29.56 19.52 -25.83
N SER A 633 28.26 19.82 -25.79
CA SER A 633 27.68 21.08 -26.26
C SER A 633 26.87 21.74 -25.16
N LEU A 634 27.33 22.89 -24.66
CA LEU A 634 26.73 23.58 -23.52
C LEU A 634 26.23 24.99 -23.92
N TYR A 635 25.08 25.36 -23.38
CA TYR A 635 24.50 26.69 -23.42
C TYR A 635 24.21 27.15 -22.00
N ASP A 636 25.19 27.85 -21.42
CA ASP A 636 25.20 28.23 -20.02
C ASP A 636 24.88 29.72 -19.88
N HIS A 637 23.95 30.08 -18.99
CA HIS A 637 23.65 31.48 -18.68
C HIS A 637 23.40 31.71 -17.19
N GLY A 638 23.89 32.83 -16.65
CA GLY A 638 23.90 33.03 -15.20
C GLY A 638 24.57 34.29 -14.67
N GLU A 639 24.83 34.33 -13.37
CA GLU A 639 25.64 35.39 -12.75
C GLU A 639 27.09 34.94 -12.54
N THR A 640 27.30 33.78 -11.92
CA THR A 640 28.64 33.22 -11.62
C THR A 640 28.73 31.76 -12.01
N LEU A 641 29.42 31.43 -13.11
CA LEU A 641 29.40 30.09 -13.70
C LEU A 641 30.79 29.48 -13.96
N ALA A 642 30.92 28.16 -13.78
CA ALA A 642 32.01 27.37 -14.32
C ALA A 642 31.43 26.30 -15.26
N ALA A 643 31.71 26.38 -16.57
CA ALA A 643 31.18 25.38 -17.49
C ALA A 643 31.83 24.00 -17.20
N ILE A 644 33.16 23.91 -17.21
CA ILE A 644 33.88 22.69 -16.81
C ILE A 644 35.00 23.04 -15.84
N GLY A 645 34.85 22.73 -14.55
CA GLY A 645 35.88 22.94 -13.54
C GLY A 645 35.34 23.29 -12.15
N THR A 646 35.79 24.40 -11.56
CA THR A 646 35.32 24.82 -10.22
C THR A 646 35.14 26.33 -10.08
N LEU A 647 34.19 26.74 -9.24
CA LEU A 647 33.98 28.15 -8.94
C LEU A 647 34.92 28.64 -7.83
N ARG A 648 35.00 27.92 -6.71
CA ARG A 648 35.71 28.36 -5.50
C ARG A 648 36.73 27.34 -4.96
N GLY A 649 36.93 26.23 -5.66
CA GLY A 649 38.02 25.30 -5.36
C GLY A 649 39.40 25.94 -5.48
N ALA A 650 40.37 25.41 -4.73
CA ALA A 650 41.76 25.82 -4.81
C ALA A 650 42.41 25.36 -6.13
N MET A 651 41.96 24.23 -6.67
CA MET A 651 42.51 23.62 -7.88
C MET A 651 41.45 22.96 -8.77
N ALA A 652 41.56 23.16 -10.08
CA ALA A 652 40.86 22.35 -11.09
C ALA A 652 41.89 21.65 -11.99
N TYR A 653 41.83 20.33 -12.04
CA TYR A 653 42.57 19.52 -12.99
C TYR A 653 41.62 19.07 -14.10
N LEU A 654 41.89 19.49 -15.34
CA LEU A 654 41.08 19.14 -16.50
C LEU A 654 41.96 18.53 -17.58
N LYS A 655 41.65 17.29 -17.95
CA LYS A 655 42.28 16.59 -19.07
C LYS A 655 41.25 16.24 -20.14
N THR A 656 41.48 16.68 -21.36
CA THR A 656 40.63 16.35 -22.50
C THR A 656 41.41 15.68 -23.62
N ARG A 657 40.80 14.67 -24.26
CA ARG A 657 41.42 13.96 -25.38
C ARG A 657 40.43 13.42 -26.40
N PHE A 658 40.64 13.66 -27.69
CA PHE A 658 39.74 13.21 -28.77
C PHE A 658 38.30 13.69 -28.55
N ILE A 659 38.12 14.96 -28.21
CA ILE A 659 36.81 15.52 -27.84
C ILE A 659 36.40 16.65 -28.79
N SER A 660 35.10 16.82 -28.99
CA SER A 660 34.52 18.04 -29.56
C SER A 660 33.80 18.81 -28.45
N LEU A 661 34.27 20.03 -28.16
CA LEU A 661 33.71 20.92 -27.15
C LEU A 661 33.11 22.14 -27.82
N THR A 662 31.81 22.39 -27.63
CA THR A 662 31.13 23.62 -28.04
C THR A 662 30.51 24.27 -26.81
N LEU A 663 31.06 25.38 -26.34
CA LEU A 663 30.63 26.04 -25.11
C LEU A 663 30.13 27.44 -25.44
N ASN A 664 28.88 27.74 -25.08
CA ASN A 664 28.33 29.09 -25.13
C ASN A 664 28.04 29.52 -23.69
N VAL A 665 28.83 30.46 -23.16
CA VAL A 665 28.77 30.84 -21.74
C VAL A 665 28.45 32.32 -21.61
N MET A 666 27.32 32.65 -20.99
CA MET A 666 26.85 34.02 -20.82
C MET A 666 26.61 34.33 -19.33
N ALA A 667 27.62 34.86 -18.64
CA ALA A 667 27.49 35.18 -17.22
C ALA A 667 28.36 36.35 -16.77
N ASP A 668 27.95 37.03 -15.71
CA ASP A 668 28.65 38.21 -15.18
C ASP A 668 30.11 37.89 -14.78
N ALA A 669 30.34 36.74 -14.13
CA ALA A 669 31.65 36.17 -13.89
C ALA A 669 31.65 34.70 -14.32
N SER A 670 32.61 34.28 -15.14
CA SER A 670 32.63 32.88 -15.58
C SER A 670 34.00 32.37 -15.99
N THR A 671 34.16 31.06 -15.91
CA THR A 671 35.23 30.33 -16.60
C THR A 671 34.62 29.24 -17.48
N ALA A 672 35.08 29.13 -18.73
CA ALA A 672 34.65 28.03 -19.59
C ALA A 672 35.34 26.72 -19.16
N LEU A 673 36.66 26.76 -18.92
CA LEU A 673 37.47 25.58 -18.58
C LEU A 673 38.41 25.92 -17.42
N GLY A 674 38.22 25.33 -16.25
CA GLY A 674 39.13 25.42 -15.10
C GLY A 674 38.50 25.98 -13.82
N ALA A 675 39.34 26.51 -12.95
CA ALA A 675 38.96 27.10 -11.66
C ALA A 675 38.82 28.62 -11.79
N LEU A 676 37.66 29.18 -11.41
CA LEU A 676 37.43 30.64 -11.47
C LEU A 676 38.25 31.39 -10.42
N ASN A 677 38.25 30.94 -9.17
CA ASN A 677 39.01 31.57 -8.08
C ASN A 677 40.31 30.83 -7.71
N GLY A 678 40.52 29.63 -8.27
CA GLY A 678 41.65 28.76 -7.97
C GLY A 678 42.67 28.66 -9.10
N ARG A 679 43.65 27.78 -8.90
CA ARG A 679 44.62 27.40 -9.92
C ARG A 679 44.02 26.38 -10.88
N SER A 680 44.30 26.52 -12.17
CA SER A 680 43.90 25.53 -13.17
C SER A 680 45.10 24.77 -13.72
N ASP A 681 44.94 23.47 -13.94
CA ASP A 681 45.89 22.65 -14.70
C ASP A 681 45.12 21.99 -15.85
N LEU A 682 45.29 22.56 -17.05
CA LEU A 682 44.52 22.21 -18.23
C LEU A 682 45.42 21.47 -19.23
N ASP A 683 45.07 20.22 -19.54
CA ASP A 683 45.70 19.40 -20.58
C ASP A 683 44.66 19.10 -21.67
N ILE A 684 44.62 19.94 -22.70
CA ILE A 684 43.67 19.87 -23.81
C ILE A 684 44.42 19.34 -25.03
N SER A 685 44.21 18.06 -25.32
CA SER A 685 44.91 17.36 -26.40
C SER A 685 43.94 16.77 -27.42
N ASP A 686 44.34 16.71 -28.70
CA ASP A 686 43.56 16.07 -29.76
C ASP A 686 42.07 16.55 -29.78
N THR A 687 41.83 17.85 -29.56
CA THR A 687 40.51 18.43 -29.23
C THR A 687 40.05 19.43 -30.29
N HIS A 688 38.78 19.40 -30.68
CA HIS A 688 38.11 20.52 -31.35
C HIS A 688 37.38 21.37 -30.30
N LEU A 689 37.85 22.58 -30.03
CA LEU A 689 37.29 23.47 -29.01
C LEU A 689 36.71 24.71 -29.67
N LYS A 690 35.42 24.96 -29.44
CA LYS A 690 34.72 26.19 -29.82
C LYS A 690 34.09 26.82 -28.58
N VAL A 691 34.46 28.06 -28.27
CA VAL A 691 33.92 28.79 -27.13
C VAL A 691 33.41 30.16 -27.58
N ASP A 692 32.15 30.49 -27.27
CA ASP A 692 31.62 31.85 -27.31
C ASP A 692 31.25 32.25 -25.88
N ALA A 693 32.03 33.15 -25.28
CA ALA A 693 31.87 33.57 -23.89
C ALA A 693 31.56 35.08 -23.81
N SER A 694 30.67 35.48 -22.90
CA SER A 694 30.39 36.90 -22.66
C SER A 694 30.03 37.18 -21.21
N GLY A 695 30.52 38.30 -20.68
CA GLY A 695 30.37 38.66 -19.28
C GLY A 695 31.18 39.88 -18.87
N LYS A 696 31.00 40.39 -17.65
CA LYS A 696 31.89 41.45 -17.12
C LYS A 696 33.28 40.88 -16.84
N ASN A 697 33.31 39.75 -16.14
CA ASN A 697 34.49 39.02 -15.70
C ASN A 697 34.50 37.61 -16.28
N ALA A 698 34.16 37.47 -17.57
CA ALA A 698 34.25 36.19 -18.27
C ALA A 698 35.72 35.89 -18.62
N LEU A 699 36.09 34.62 -18.47
CA LEU A 699 37.36 34.02 -18.85
C LEU A 699 37.10 32.67 -19.54
N VAL A 700 38.06 32.20 -20.32
CA VAL A 700 37.94 30.94 -21.07
C VAL A 700 38.82 29.86 -20.47
N PHE A 701 40.10 30.15 -20.30
CA PHE A 701 41.07 29.21 -19.75
C PHE A 701 41.47 29.65 -18.34
N GLY A 702 41.11 28.82 -17.36
CA GLY A 702 41.30 29.11 -15.96
C GLY A 702 40.52 30.32 -15.47
N GLY A 703 40.97 30.89 -14.36
CA GLY A 703 40.30 31.98 -13.65
C GLY A 703 41.25 33.13 -13.33
N TYR A 704 41.09 33.73 -12.16
CA TYR A 704 41.88 34.88 -11.72
C TYR A 704 43.32 34.53 -11.28
N SER A 705 43.68 33.25 -11.22
CA SER A 705 45.00 32.80 -10.79
C SER A 705 46.03 32.83 -11.92
N GLU A 706 47.14 33.54 -11.71
CA GLU A 706 48.27 33.61 -12.64
C GLU A 706 49.10 32.33 -12.73
N ASP A 707 49.04 31.49 -11.69
CA ASP A 707 49.83 30.25 -11.59
C ASP A 707 49.17 29.07 -12.32
N SER A 708 48.12 29.34 -13.10
CA SER A 708 47.43 28.32 -13.90
C SER A 708 48.30 27.84 -15.06
N ASN A 709 48.32 26.52 -15.27
CA ASN A 709 49.02 25.86 -16.36
C ASN A 709 48.05 25.49 -17.47
N ILE A 710 48.38 25.82 -18.71
CA ILE A 710 47.53 25.58 -19.88
C ILE A 710 48.37 24.90 -20.96
N VAL A 711 48.00 23.67 -21.31
CA VAL A 711 48.63 22.89 -22.38
C VAL A 711 47.59 22.60 -23.45
N LEU A 712 47.86 23.10 -24.66
CA LEU A 712 47.03 22.93 -25.85
C LEU A 712 47.84 22.14 -26.89
N ALA A 713 47.46 20.90 -27.18
CA ALA A 713 48.22 20.02 -28.06
C ALA A 713 47.36 19.40 -29.16
N ASN A 714 47.85 19.38 -30.41
CA ASN A 714 47.17 18.74 -31.56
C ASN A 714 45.69 19.13 -31.71
N SER A 715 45.34 20.38 -31.39
CA SER A 715 43.95 20.81 -31.23
C SER A 715 43.58 21.93 -32.19
N ASP A 716 42.29 22.05 -32.51
CA ASP A 716 41.72 23.15 -33.28
C ASP A 716 40.82 23.98 -32.37
N ILE A 717 41.27 25.20 -32.06
CA ILE A 717 40.74 26.03 -30.99
C ILE A 717 40.23 27.34 -31.57
N SER A 718 38.94 27.58 -31.40
CA SER A 718 38.26 28.80 -31.80
C SER A 718 37.57 29.40 -30.58
N VAL A 719 38.11 30.51 -30.11
CA VAL A 719 37.61 31.21 -28.92
C VAL A 719 37.18 32.60 -29.32
N LYS A 720 35.99 32.99 -28.88
CA LYS A 720 35.47 34.34 -28.99
C LYS A 720 34.94 34.76 -27.64
N ILE A 721 35.49 35.82 -27.09
CA ILE A 721 35.11 36.33 -25.77
C ILE A 721 34.85 37.83 -25.79
N ARG A 722 33.79 38.25 -25.08
CA ARG A 722 33.48 39.65 -24.79
C ARG A 722 33.52 39.87 -23.28
N THR A 723 34.53 40.60 -22.80
CA THR A 723 34.83 40.74 -21.37
C THR A 723 35.44 42.09 -21.04
N THR A 724 35.17 42.64 -19.85
CA THR A 724 35.81 43.90 -19.40
C THR A 724 37.25 43.70 -18.94
N LEU A 725 37.67 42.45 -18.77
CA LEU A 725 39.03 42.08 -18.37
C LEU A 725 40.06 42.18 -19.50
N GLU A 726 39.60 42.38 -20.74
CA GLU A 726 40.42 42.49 -21.96
C GLU A 726 41.37 41.30 -22.20
N LYS A 727 41.12 40.15 -21.57
CA LYS A 727 41.91 38.92 -21.70
C LYS A 727 41.04 37.67 -21.59
N GLU A 728 41.50 36.57 -22.16
CA GLU A 728 40.89 35.24 -22.08
C GLU A 728 41.37 34.40 -20.88
N THR A 729 42.54 34.71 -20.33
CA THR A 729 43.12 34.05 -19.15
C THR A 729 44.01 35.01 -18.34
N PHE A 730 44.20 34.72 -17.05
CA PHE A 730 45.24 35.37 -16.22
C PHE A 730 46.54 34.56 -16.15
N ALA A 731 46.59 33.35 -16.70
CA ALA A 731 47.80 32.53 -16.71
C ALA A 731 48.98 33.30 -17.32
N ARG A 732 50.16 33.20 -16.71
CA ARG A 732 51.37 33.79 -17.28
C ARG A 732 51.72 33.10 -18.60
N GLU A 733 52.24 33.86 -19.56
CA GLU A 733 52.61 33.34 -20.89
C GLU A 733 53.58 32.14 -20.79
N GLU A 734 54.47 32.11 -19.79
CA GLU A 734 55.39 30.98 -19.52
C GLU A 734 54.67 29.66 -19.15
N ASN A 735 53.43 29.75 -18.67
CA ASN A 735 52.59 28.62 -18.29
C ASN A 735 51.61 28.20 -19.40
N ILE A 736 51.58 28.93 -20.52
CA ILE A 736 50.76 28.62 -21.70
C ILE A 736 51.65 27.92 -22.74
N LYS A 737 51.31 26.66 -23.04
CA LYS A 737 52.07 25.82 -23.99
C LYS A 737 51.17 25.37 -25.12
N ILE A 738 51.41 25.90 -26.32
CA ILE A 738 50.66 25.54 -27.52
C ILE A 738 51.57 24.73 -28.44
N ASN A 739 51.23 23.46 -28.64
CA ASN A 739 52.02 22.50 -29.41
C ASN A 739 51.17 21.98 -30.59
N ASN A 740 51.64 22.17 -31.82
CA ASN A 740 51.02 21.64 -33.04
C ASN A 740 49.48 21.85 -33.11
N SER A 741 49.02 23.04 -32.71
CA SER A 741 47.59 23.37 -32.61
C SER A 741 47.26 24.61 -33.45
N ARG A 742 46.06 24.66 -34.01
CA ARG A 742 45.53 25.86 -34.67
C ARG A 742 44.70 26.63 -33.63
N THR A 743 45.11 27.85 -33.33
CA THR A 743 44.42 28.68 -32.34
C THR A 743 43.97 29.98 -32.95
N ARG A 744 42.69 30.29 -32.80
CA ARG A 744 42.10 31.58 -33.14
C ARG A 744 41.34 32.10 -31.93
N ILE A 745 41.92 33.07 -31.23
CA ILE A 745 41.37 33.65 -30.01
C ILE A 745 41.03 35.11 -30.27
N ILE A 746 39.75 35.46 -30.13
CA ILE A 746 39.24 36.81 -30.36
C ILE A 746 38.70 37.36 -29.03
N VAL A 747 39.38 38.37 -28.48
CA VAL A 747 38.98 39.08 -27.26
C VAL A 747 38.48 40.47 -27.64
N ASN A 748 37.21 40.78 -27.35
CA ASN A 748 36.59 42.08 -27.66
C ASN A 748 36.72 42.50 -29.14
N GLY A 749 36.80 41.53 -30.05
CA GLY A 749 36.95 41.77 -31.50
C GLY A 749 38.39 41.90 -31.99
N GLN A 750 39.38 41.83 -31.10
CA GLN A 750 40.81 41.80 -31.43
C GLN A 750 41.35 40.38 -31.31
N GLU A 751 42.24 40.00 -32.21
CA GLU A 751 42.88 38.67 -32.20
C GLU A 751 44.07 38.68 -31.24
N VAL A 752 44.16 37.68 -30.37
CA VAL A 752 45.25 37.49 -29.41
C VAL A 752 46.14 36.35 -29.89
N GLU A 753 47.45 36.59 -29.93
CA GLU A 753 48.46 35.62 -30.34
C GLU A 753 49.28 35.17 -29.12
N HIS A 754 49.46 33.86 -28.98
CA HIS A 754 50.38 33.25 -28.02
C HIS A 754 51.55 32.57 -28.75
N THR A 755 52.63 32.32 -28.03
CA THR A 755 53.79 31.64 -28.61
C THR A 755 53.47 30.17 -28.90
N VAL A 756 53.49 29.79 -30.18
CA VAL A 756 53.29 28.39 -30.61
C VAL A 756 54.64 27.69 -30.74
N ASN A 757 54.85 26.64 -29.95
CA ASN A 757 56.01 25.76 -30.08
C ASN A 757 55.72 24.73 -31.19
N ASN A 758 56.28 24.99 -32.37
CA ASN A 758 56.19 24.10 -33.52
C ASN A 758 57.36 23.10 -33.61
N ASP A 759 58.06 22.83 -32.50
CA ASP A 759 59.20 21.91 -32.50
C ASP A 759 58.74 20.45 -32.58
N PHE A 760 58.78 19.91 -33.80
CA PHE A 760 59.25 18.54 -34.08
C PHE A 760 60.32 18.58 -35.17
#